data_AF-A0A6J7RZ49-F1
#
_entry.id   AF-A0A6J7RZ49-F1
#
_cell.length_a   1.000
_cell.length_b   1.000
_cell.length_c   1.000
_cell.angle_alpha   90.00
_cell.angle_beta   90.00
_cell.angle_gamma   90.00
#
_symmetry.space_group_name_H-M   'P 1'
#
loop_
_entity.id
_entity.type
_entity.pdbx_description
1 polymer ?
#
loop_
_entity_poly.entity_id
_entity_poly.type
_entity_poly.pdbx_seq_one_letter_code
_entity_poly.pdbx_strand_id
1 'polypeptide(L)'
;MTNSHPDLESEQAYLDVAYSYLDAMRDAARRLAKGYSSVGQGGTHQARLEREAAEETSRRRLGSLEIGDLPLCFGRLDLEDTQTHYVGRISVTDDDHTPVVIDWRAPVAEAFYRATAIEPMDVVRRRHFLSKANEGRVLVGIDDEVFDQEAVDDAGYEVMGEGALLSALNRERTGRMGDIVATIQSEQDKAIRAPLAGVLVVTGGAGTGKTAVALHRAAYLLYTYRDRLVNDGVLLIGPNTLFLRYIDQVLPALGEQDVQLSTAISLKPQYSVRSVDDPEVARIKGDTRMAQVIKRALNDREHALAKDVAVVLDGTILRLRKDFSNRVVEKAKAARGRHNEKRIRVMRTVTDHLLSQYQKARVDVIEDDPEVIKELGRRIRAIPEIRAALIRMWPTLSGAELLHDLFSFPSLIASAASGILEPKEYELLARERQDDVRKVKWSESDLALIDEADSLLGPIESSRAKLNRQPRVSDPDAAQVVAELGVEGFFSPDELAQRYADPRDGGFIGSDEPRTFGHVVVDEAQDLSPMQWRMLVRRCPSGSMTVVGDFGQASTAGSASSWDAVLKTLDERRPSDVVTLSVNYRTPAEIMAVAHGVLAAGAPDIKPTRAVRETGVWPKFEKVESGDLILAAGEAARQAIAIGGTVAVVAPRPHHLDLVAALADVGAVTATVDALDAPVGIYDARGAKGLEFDHVIVVEPIQLVTPDALGLRLLYVVLTRATQNLTVVHSEPLPESLLPDRVVAPAS
;
A
#
# COMPACT_ATOMS: atom_id res chain seq x y z
N MET A 1 46.21 7.33 11.81
CA MET A 1 45.89 8.75 12.04
C MET A 1 44.85 9.10 11.00
N THR A 2 43.57 9.03 11.36
CA THR A 2 42.48 9.43 10.47
C THR A 2 42.58 10.94 10.31
N ASN A 3 42.98 11.40 9.12
CA ASN A 3 43.00 12.83 8.81
C ASN A 3 41.54 13.30 8.87
N SER A 4 41.12 13.88 9.99
CA SER A 4 39.82 14.52 10.10
C SER A 4 39.76 15.70 9.13
N HIS A 5 38.66 15.84 8.40
CA HIS A 5 38.48 16.89 7.41
C HIS A 5 38.69 18.28 8.05
N PRO A 6 39.41 19.23 7.43
CA PRO A 6 39.78 20.50 8.06
C PRO A 6 38.56 21.33 8.52
N ASP A 7 37.45 21.22 7.79
CA ASP A 7 36.23 21.98 8.08
C ASP A 7 35.30 21.30 9.11
N LEU A 8 35.64 20.11 9.63
CA LEU A 8 34.73 19.29 10.43
C LEU A 8 34.22 19.99 11.71
N GLU A 9 35.09 20.68 12.44
CA GLU A 9 34.69 21.45 13.64
C GLU A 9 33.79 22.64 13.28
N SER A 10 34.07 23.34 12.18
CA SER A 10 33.28 24.50 11.76
C SER A 10 31.87 24.09 11.30
N GLU A 11 31.76 22.98 10.59
CA GLU A 11 30.47 22.46 10.14
C GLU A 11 29.66 21.89 11.32
N GLN A 12 30.30 21.20 12.27
CA GLN A 12 29.63 20.78 13.50
C GLN A 12 29.05 21.98 14.27
N ALA A 13 29.80 23.08 14.39
CA ALA A 13 29.32 24.28 15.08
C ALA A 13 28.10 24.92 14.38
N TYR A 14 28.07 24.93 13.04
CA TYR A 14 26.90 25.39 12.28
C TYR A 14 25.69 24.48 12.54
N LEU A 15 25.88 23.17 12.50
CA LEU A 15 24.81 22.20 12.75
C LEU A 15 24.26 22.32 14.17
N ASP A 16 25.10 22.54 15.18
CA ASP A 16 24.66 22.75 16.56
C ASP A 16 23.73 23.97 16.67
N VAL A 17 24.05 25.06 15.96
CA VAL A 17 23.18 26.25 15.87
C VAL A 17 21.87 25.91 15.16
N ALA A 18 21.91 25.20 14.03
CA ALA A 18 20.71 24.78 13.31
C ALA A 18 19.79 23.89 14.19
N TYR A 19 20.37 22.96 14.96
CA TYR A 19 19.63 22.16 15.93
C TYR A 19 19.01 23.00 17.05
N SER A 20 19.68 24.06 17.50
CA SER A 20 19.11 24.97 18.50
C SER A 20 17.84 25.68 18.00
N TYR A 21 17.81 26.10 16.74
CA TYR A 21 16.61 26.67 16.12
C TYR A 21 15.50 25.63 15.96
N LEU A 22 15.83 24.41 15.55
CA LEU A 22 14.85 23.32 15.46
C LEU A 22 14.22 23.01 16.83
N ASP A 23 15.03 22.93 17.88
CA ASP A 23 14.56 22.68 19.24
C ASP A 23 13.66 23.83 19.73
N ALA A 24 14.00 25.08 19.41
CA ALA A 24 13.16 26.25 19.69
C ALA A 24 11.79 26.19 18.95
N MET A 25 11.79 25.80 17.66
CA MET A 25 10.56 25.61 16.87
C MET A 25 9.66 24.52 17.47
N ARG A 26 10.25 23.39 17.91
CA ARG A 26 9.53 22.30 18.59
C ARG A 26 8.92 22.76 19.90
N ASP A 27 9.68 23.50 20.71
CA ASP A 27 9.19 24.00 21.99
C ASP A 27 8.09 25.05 21.82
N ALA A 28 8.12 25.86 20.76
CA ALA A 28 7.02 26.76 20.41
C ALA A 28 5.75 25.97 20.03
N ALA A 29 5.88 24.94 19.19
CA ALA A 29 4.76 24.09 18.80
C ALA A 29 4.15 23.33 19.99
N ARG A 30 4.98 22.76 20.88
CA ARG A 30 4.54 22.09 22.11
C ARG A 30 3.81 23.05 23.06
N ARG A 31 4.29 24.29 23.21
CA ARG A 31 3.63 25.32 24.03
C ARG A 31 2.24 25.66 23.49
N LEU A 32 2.10 25.82 22.18
CA LEU A 32 0.80 26.05 21.54
C LEU A 32 -0.15 24.87 21.77
N ALA A 33 0.29 23.65 21.54
CA ALA A 33 -0.52 22.45 21.77
C ALA A 33 -1.03 22.36 23.22
N LYS A 34 -0.14 22.53 24.21
CA LYS A 34 -0.50 22.52 25.65
C LYS A 34 -1.42 23.69 26.04
N GLY A 35 -1.23 24.85 25.41
CA GLY A 35 -2.07 26.02 25.60
C GLY A 35 -3.54 25.74 25.27
N TYR A 36 -3.81 25.04 24.16
CA TYR A 36 -5.18 24.65 23.79
C TYR A 36 -5.75 23.52 24.66
N SER A 37 -4.92 22.61 25.15
CA SER A 37 -5.36 21.52 26.04
C SER A 37 -5.79 22.02 27.43
N SER A 38 -5.16 23.08 27.94
CA SER A 38 -5.32 23.58 29.33
C SER A 38 -6.48 24.56 29.55
N VAL A 39 -7.09 25.09 28.49
CA VAL A 39 -8.33 25.90 28.61
C VAL A 39 -9.49 24.95 28.96
N GLY A 40 -10.18 25.22 30.08
CA GLY A 40 -11.08 24.27 30.76
C GLY A 40 -12.28 23.73 29.95
N GLN A 41 -12.89 22.65 30.47
CA GLN A 41 -14.10 22.01 29.95
C GLN A 41 -15.33 22.94 30.05
N GLY A 42 -15.46 23.90 29.14
CA GLY A 42 -16.62 24.80 29.08
C GLY A 42 -16.55 25.72 27.87
N GLY A 43 -17.56 25.67 27.01
CA GLY A 43 -17.62 26.48 25.79
C GLY A 43 -18.79 26.08 24.88
N THR A 44 -19.17 26.97 23.96
CA THR A 44 -20.16 26.69 22.91
C THR A 44 -19.68 25.57 21.98
N HIS A 45 -20.59 24.96 21.21
CA HIS A 45 -20.21 23.95 20.21
C HIS A 45 -19.14 24.45 19.23
N GLN A 46 -19.19 25.75 18.89
CA GLN A 46 -18.19 26.41 18.04
C GLN A 46 -16.80 26.47 18.69
N ALA A 47 -16.71 26.84 19.98
CA ALA A 47 -15.43 26.88 20.69
C ALA A 47 -14.78 25.48 20.82
N ARG A 48 -15.59 24.41 20.86
CA ARG A 48 -15.09 23.03 20.83
C ARG A 48 -14.48 22.67 19.48
N LEU A 49 -15.17 23.00 18.38
CA LEU A 49 -14.67 22.77 17.02
C LEU A 49 -13.38 23.56 16.74
N GLU A 50 -13.34 24.84 17.14
CA GLU A 50 -12.15 25.68 16.97
C GLU A 50 -10.95 25.14 17.78
N ARG A 51 -11.21 24.63 19.00
CA ARG A 51 -10.20 23.94 19.82
C ARG A 51 -9.70 22.67 19.16
N GLU A 52 -10.60 21.80 18.71
CA GLU A 52 -10.24 20.55 18.03
C GLU A 52 -9.37 20.83 16.80
N ALA A 53 -9.74 21.82 15.98
CA ALA A 53 -8.97 22.24 14.82
C ALA A 53 -7.59 22.82 15.20
N ALA A 54 -7.51 23.65 16.24
CA ALA A 54 -6.25 24.22 16.70
C ALA A 54 -5.32 23.18 17.33
N GLU A 55 -5.87 22.22 18.06
CA GLU A 55 -5.15 21.09 18.63
C GLU A 55 -4.58 20.19 17.53
N GLU A 56 -5.42 19.84 16.54
CA GLU A 56 -5.01 19.06 15.38
C GLU A 56 -3.93 19.77 14.55
N THR A 57 -4.08 21.08 14.32
CA THR A 57 -3.07 21.88 13.60
C THR A 57 -1.73 21.91 14.35
N SER A 58 -1.78 22.10 15.67
CA SER A 58 -0.56 22.13 16.50
C SER A 58 0.12 20.76 16.54
N ARG A 59 -0.66 19.67 16.61
CA ARG A 59 -0.17 18.29 16.57
C ARG A 59 0.48 17.97 15.23
N ARG A 60 -0.16 18.30 14.10
CA ARG A 60 0.41 18.14 12.75
C ARG A 60 1.72 18.92 12.62
N ARG A 61 1.77 20.16 13.11
CA ARG A 61 2.99 20.97 13.08
C ARG A 61 4.12 20.32 13.89
N LEU A 62 3.84 19.82 15.08
CA LEU A 62 4.85 19.12 15.89
C LEU A 62 5.35 17.86 15.16
N GLY A 63 4.44 17.06 14.61
CA GLY A 63 4.77 15.87 13.83
C GLY A 63 5.69 16.18 12.64
N SER A 64 5.45 17.28 11.93
CA SER A 64 6.30 17.72 10.80
C SER A 64 7.72 18.14 11.19
N LEU A 65 7.99 18.39 12.48
CA LEU A 65 9.31 18.78 13.01
C LEU A 65 10.05 17.61 13.67
N GLU A 66 9.44 16.43 13.76
CA GLU A 66 10.07 15.24 14.33
C GLU A 66 10.89 14.51 13.26
N ILE A 67 12.20 14.38 13.47
CA ILE A 67 13.13 13.67 12.57
C ILE A 67 13.78 12.45 13.24
N GLY A 68 13.39 12.14 14.49
CA GLY A 68 14.00 11.08 15.29
C GLY A 68 15.50 11.27 15.47
N ASP A 69 16.25 10.16 15.42
CA ASP A 69 17.72 10.14 15.55
C ASP A 69 18.45 10.43 14.22
N LEU A 70 17.71 10.74 13.15
CA LEU A 70 18.28 11.03 11.85
C LEU A 70 18.96 12.41 11.84
N PRO A 71 20.01 12.59 11.01
CA PRO A 71 20.67 13.87 10.86
C PRO A 71 19.74 14.90 10.22
N LEU A 72 19.71 16.12 10.76
CA LEU A 72 18.91 17.24 10.26
C LEU A 72 19.39 17.65 8.87
N CYS A 73 20.69 17.86 8.75
CA CYS A 73 21.37 18.28 7.53
C CYS A 73 22.28 17.14 7.07
N PHE A 74 22.24 16.80 5.79
CA PHE A 74 23.06 15.74 5.22
C PHE A 74 23.99 16.25 4.13
N GLY A 75 23.88 17.52 3.74
CA GLY A 75 24.84 18.12 2.84
C GLY A 75 24.72 19.63 2.73
N ARG A 76 25.60 20.17 1.89
CA ARG A 76 25.72 21.60 1.61
C ARG A 76 26.03 21.80 0.13
N LEU A 77 25.46 22.83 -0.46
CA LEU A 77 25.79 23.34 -1.79
C LEU A 77 26.49 24.68 -1.66
N ASP A 78 27.59 24.85 -2.38
CA ASP A 78 28.21 26.14 -2.63
C ASP A 78 27.97 26.51 -4.09
N LEU A 79 27.33 27.65 -4.30
CA LEU A 79 26.94 28.16 -5.62
C LEU A 79 27.95 29.19 -6.15
N GLU A 80 27.94 29.43 -7.46
CA GLU A 80 28.84 30.39 -8.12
C GLU A 80 28.70 31.82 -7.59
N ASP A 81 27.52 32.19 -7.12
CA ASP A 81 27.21 33.52 -6.57
C ASP A 81 27.61 33.70 -5.09
N THR A 82 28.45 32.79 -4.56
CA THR A 82 28.89 32.71 -3.16
C THR A 82 27.79 32.37 -2.15
N GLN A 83 26.57 32.05 -2.59
CA GLN A 83 25.54 31.55 -1.70
C GLN A 83 25.86 30.12 -1.26
N THR A 84 25.57 29.83 0.00
CA THR A 84 25.68 28.50 0.59
C THR A 84 24.31 28.03 1.03
N HIS A 85 23.94 26.84 0.58
CA HIS A 85 22.67 26.20 0.93
C HIS A 85 22.94 24.91 1.69
N TYR A 86 22.59 24.90 2.98
CA TYR A 86 22.55 23.69 3.78
C TYR A 86 21.27 22.91 3.48
N VAL A 87 21.41 21.67 3.02
CA VAL A 87 20.30 20.83 2.59
C VAL A 87 20.01 19.76 3.64
N GLY A 88 18.75 19.72 4.09
CA GLY A 88 18.30 18.87 5.16
C GLY A 88 16.89 18.32 4.99
N ARG A 89 16.47 17.55 5.99
CA ARG A 89 15.21 16.78 5.96
C ARG A 89 13.98 17.67 6.08
N ILE A 90 14.11 18.73 6.87
CA ILE A 90 13.07 19.69 7.17
C ILE A 90 13.64 21.09 7.08
N SER A 91 12.80 22.05 6.73
CA SER A 91 13.20 23.45 6.77
C SER A 91 13.34 23.94 8.21
N VAL A 92 14.48 24.57 8.50
CA VAL A 92 14.73 25.28 9.76
C VAL A 92 15.01 26.73 9.43
N THR A 93 14.38 27.63 10.18
CA THR A 93 14.55 29.08 10.02
C THR A 93 15.02 29.69 11.32
N ASP A 94 15.76 30.79 11.23
CA ASP A 94 16.09 31.62 12.39
C ASP A 94 14.88 32.47 12.86
N ASP A 95 15.14 33.35 13.83
CA ASP A 95 14.14 34.25 14.40
C ASP A 95 13.60 35.30 13.40
N ASP A 96 14.38 35.62 12.35
CA ASP A 96 14.02 36.54 11.27
C ASP A 96 13.34 35.83 10.09
N HIS A 97 13.06 34.53 10.23
CA HIS A 97 12.53 33.65 9.19
C HIS A 97 13.46 33.42 7.99
N THR A 98 14.76 33.66 8.16
CA THR A 98 15.79 33.31 7.18
C THR A 98 16.03 31.80 7.22
N PRO A 99 16.06 31.10 6.07
CA PRO A 99 16.33 29.66 6.04
C PRO A 99 17.77 29.36 6.46
N VAL A 100 17.92 28.60 7.55
CA VAL A 100 19.19 28.06 8.05
C VAL A 100 19.44 26.67 7.45
N VAL A 101 18.38 25.88 7.28
CA VAL A 101 18.40 24.60 6.58
C VAL A 101 17.26 24.58 5.58
N ILE A 102 17.59 24.26 4.33
CA ILE A 102 16.66 24.12 3.22
C ILE A 102 16.14 22.69 3.21
N ASP A 103 14.83 22.56 3.10
CA ASP A 103 14.17 21.26 2.93
C ASP A 103 14.56 20.64 1.58
N TRP A 104 14.96 19.37 1.59
CA TRP A 104 15.33 18.62 0.40
C TRP A 104 14.27 18.65 -0.71
N ARG A 105 12.99 18.85 -0.37
CA ARG A 105 11.86 18.93 -1.31
C ARG A 105 11.79 20.27 -2.04
N ALA A 106 12.51 21.29 -1.57
CA ALA A 106 12.51 22.60 -2.21
C ALA A 106 13.12 22.52 -3.63
N PRO A 107 12.65 23.35 -4.59
CA PRO A 107 13.24 23.40 -5.93
C PRO A 107 14.73 23.73 -5.92
N VAL A 108 15.17 24.62 -5.03
CA VAL A 108 16.59 25.00 -4.89
C VAL A 108 17.49 23.84 -4.42
N ALA A 109 16.93 22.78 -3.82
CA ALA A 109 17.67 21.60 -3.41
C ALA A 109 17.83 20.57 -4.54
N GLU A 110 17.18 20.77 -5.70
CA GLU A 110 17.27 19.85 -6.84
C GLU A 110 18.71 19.68 -7.34
N ALA A 111 19.48 20.76 -7.35
CA ALA A 111 20.88 20.74 -7.74
C ALA A 111 21.74 19.80 -6.87
N PHE A 112 21.35 19.58 -5.59
CA PHE A 112 22.03 18.63 -4.72
C PHE A 112 22.01 17.21 -5.26
N TYR A 113 20.97 16.82 -5.98
CA TYR A 113 20.81 15.45 -6.51
C TYR A 113 21.14 15.32 -7.99
N ARG A 114 20.89 16.39 -8.76
CA ARG A 114 20.97 16.35 -10.22
C ARG A 114 22.24 16.97 -10.80
N ALA A 115 22.97 17.80 -10.05
CA ALA A 115 24.20 18.40 -10.53
C ALA A 115 25.24 17.33 -10.90
N THR A 116 25.89 17.53 -12.04
CA THR A 116 26.99 16.71 -12.57
C THR A 116 28.08 17.61 -13.13
N ALA A 117 29.27 17.07 -13.39
CA ALA A 117 30.36 17.85 -14.00
C ALA A 117 30.01 18.38 -15.42
N ILE A 118 29.00 17.83 -16.08
CA ILE A 118 28.54 18.25 -17.40
C ILE A 118 27.42 19.30 -17.28
N GLU A 119 26.54 19.13 -16.30
CA GLU A 119 25.42 20.02 -15.99
C GLU A 119 25.48 20.38 -14.50
N PRO A 120 26.31 21.37 -14.10
CA PRO A 120 26.58 21.68 -12.70
C PRO A 120 25.44 22.40 -11.98
N MET A 121 24.45 22.94 -12.70
CA MET A 121 23.29 23.63 -12.13
C MET A 121 23.69 24.77 -11.16
N ASP A 122 24.67 25.57 -11.56
CA ASP A 122 25.28 26.68 -10.79
C ASP A 122 25.99 26.25 -9.49
N VAL A 123 26.21 24.95 -9.29
CA VAL A 123 26.94 24.38 -8.15
C VAL A 123 28.43 24.34 -8.43
N VAL A 124 29.22 24.97 -7.56
CA VAL A 124 30.69 24.88 -7.56
C VAL A 124 31.13 23.65 -6.78
N ARG A 125 30.55 23.45 -5.60
CA ARG A 125 30.89 22.34 -4.70
C ARG A 125 29.64 21.77 -4.04
N ARG A 126 29.57 20.44 -3.99
CA ARG A 126 28.60 19.67 -3.20
C ARG A 126 29.34 18.94 -2.08
N ARG A 127 28.90 19.18 -0.86
CA ARG A 127 29.44 18.57 0.36
C ARG A 127 28.42 17.61 0.95
N HIS A 128 28.85 16.40 1.29
CA HIS A 128 28.06 15.41 2.03
C HIS A 128 28.53 15.31 3.47
N PHE A 129 27.58 15.25 4.39
CA PHE A 129 27.83 15.10 5.81
C PHE A 129 27.60 13.65 6.24
N LEU A 130 28.63 13.04 6.83
CA LEU A 130 28.55 11.72 7.43
C LEU A 130 28.30 11.90 8.93
N SER A 131 27.07 11.69 9.38
CA SER A 131 26.73 11.69 10.81
C SER A 131 26.83 10.31 11.43
N LYS A 132 27.12 10.24 12.73
CA LYS A 132 27.20 9.01 13.50
C LYS A 132 25.85 8.28 13.50
N ALA A 133 25.88 6.95 13.36
CA ALA A 133 24.68 6.12 13.42
C ALA A 133 23.98 6.28 14.78
N ASN A 134 22.66 6.45 14.75
CA ASN A 134 21.80 6.68 15.93
C ASN A 134 22.15 7.94 16.77
N GLU A 135 23.05 8.79 16.28
CA GLU A 135 23.43 10.07 16.89
C GLU A 135 23.54 11.13 15.77
N GLY A 136 22.42 11.43 15.11
CA GLY A 136 22.38 12.31 13.93
C GLY A 136 22.95 13.72 14.12
N ARG A 137 23.08 14.19 15.37
CA ARG A 137 23.69 15.47 15.71
C ARG A 137 25.22 15.49 15.59
N VAL A 138 25.88 14.33 15.58
CA VAL A 138 27.35 14.22 15.62
C VAL A 138 27.90 13.93 14.23
N LEU A 139 28.69 14.86 13.70
CA LEU A 139 29.41 14.73 12.43
C LEU A 139 30.69 13.90 12.63
N VAL A 140 30.85 12.85 11.81
CA VAL A 140 32.01 11.94 11.84
C VAL A 140 32.87 12.03 10.58
N GLY A 141 32.36 12.64 9.52
CA GLY A 141 33.09 12.81 8.27
C GLY A 141 32.42 13.77 7.31
N ILE A 142 33.19 14.24 6.33
CA ILE A 142 32.77 15.13 5.25
C ILE A 142 33.33 14.57 3.95
N ASP A 143 32.53 14.58 2.90
CA ASP A 143 32.92 14.19 1.54
C ASP A 143 32.59 15.33 0.57
N ASP A 144 33.61 15.87 -0.11
CA ASP A 144 33.48 17.03 -0.99
C ASP A 144 33.58 16.61 -2.46
N GLU A 145 32.64 17.07 -3.27
CA GLU A 145 32.59 16.88 -4.71
C GLU A 145 32.60 18.26 -5.39
N VAL A 146 33.58 18.49 -6.26
CA VAL A 146 33.79 19.77 -6.94
C VAL A 146 33.43 19.63 -8.41
N PHE A 147 32.65 20.57 -8.94
CA PHE A 147 32.17 20.56 -10.33
C PHE A 147 32.91 21.53 -11.24
N ASP A 148 33.70 22.45 -10.68
CA ASP A 148 34.53 23.38 -11.43
C ASP A 148 35.87 22.76 -11.83
N GLN A 149 36.13 22.70 -13.14
CA GLN A 149 37.36 22.15 -13.73
C GLN A 149 38.60 23.03 -13.51
N GLU A 150 38.45 24.34 -13.27
CA GLU A 150 39.59 25.22 -12.93
C GLU A 150 40.00 25.10 -11.44
N ALA A 151 39.06 24.76 -10.56
CA ALA A 151 39.31 24.58 -9.12
C ALA A 151 39.96 23.22 -8.77
N VAL A 152 39.80 22.20 -9.62
CA VAL A 152 40.41 20.87 -9.44
C VAL A 152 41.95 20.94 -9.53
N ASP A 153 42.49 21.84 -10.35
CA ASP A 153 43.93 21.99 -10.57
C ASP A 153 44.65 22.75 -9.44
N ASP A 154 43.95 23.62 -8.69
CA ASP A 154 44.57 24.51 -7.68
C ASP A 154 44.51 23.95 -6.24
N ALA A 155 43.65 22.94 -5.99
CA ALA A 155 43.41 22.43 -4.63
C ALA A 155 43.67 20.92 -4.41
N GLY A 156 44.10 20.19 -5.44
CA GLY A 156 44.58 18.79 -5.30
C GLY A 156 43.51 17.79 -4.85
N TYR A 157 42.23 18.06 -5.12
CA TYR A 157 41.13 17.17 -4.78
C TYR A 157 41.00 16.04 -5.81
N GLU A 158 41.06 14.78 -5.36
CA GLU A 158 40.64 13.63 -6.18
C GLU A 158 39.12 13.68 -6.38
N VAL A 159 38.67 13.43 -7.62
CA VAL A 159 37.26 13.24 -7.95
C VAL A 159 36.77 11.94 -7.32
N MET A 160 36.41 11.96 -6.03
CA MET A 160 35.77 10.84 -5.32
C MET A 160 34.26 11.08 -5.22
N GLY A 161 33.49 10.62 -6.21
CA GLY A 161 32.04 10.90 -6.31
C GLY A 161 31.10 9.86 -5.69
N GLU A 162 31.59 8.75 -5.12
CA GLU A 162 30.72 7.65 -4.64
C GLU A 162 31.02 7.16 -3.21
N GLY A 163 32.00 7.75 -2.51
CA GLY A 163 32.46 7.29 -1.19
C GLY A 163 31.40 7.42 -0.10
N ALA A 164 30.80 8.61 0.05
CA ALA A 164 29.72 8.83 1.02
C ALA A 164 28.47 7.99 0.73
N LEU A 165 28.12 7.81 -0.55
CA LEU A 165 26.99 7.00 -0.99
C LEU A 165 27.18 5.52 -0.58
N LEU A 166 28.32 4.93 -0.94
CA LEU A 166 28.64 3.53 -0.62
C LEU A 166 28.78 3.31 0.90
N SER A 167 29.33 4.28 1.63
CA SER A 167 29.42 4.24 3.09
C SER A 167 28.04 4.27 3.76
N ALA A 168 27.13 5.13 3.29
CA ALA A 168 25.76 5.20 3.79
C ALA A 168 24.95 3.92 3.49
N LEU A 169 25.17 3.31 2.33
CA LEU A 169 24.51 2.06 1.92
C LEU A 169 25.00 0.81 2.68
N ASN A 170 26.22 0.84 3.22
CA ASN A 170 26.80 -0.26 4.00
C ASN A 170 26.44 -0.23 5.49
N ARG A 171 25.60 0.72 5.94
CA ARG A 171 25.11 0.74 7.32
C ARG A 171 24.26 -0.50 7.60
N GLU A 172 24.41 -1.05 8.80
CA GLU A 172 23.59 -2.17 9.28
C GLU A 172 22.11 -1.81 9.20
N ARG A 173 21.30 -2.72 8.67
CA ARG A 173 19.86 -2.52 8.61
C ARG A 173 19.22 -2.82 9.95
N THR A 174 18.04 -2.24 10.14
CA THR A 174 17.14 -2.56 11.24
C THR A 174 15.91 -3.28 10.68
N GLY A 175 14.99 -3.70 11.56
CA GLY A 175 13.67 -4.22 11.18
C GLY A 175 12.77 -3.24 10.41
N ARG A 176 13.31 -2.09 9.98
CA ARG A 176 12.59 -0.95 9.40
C ARG A 176 13.39 -0.37 8.24
N MET A 177 12.68 0.21 7.26
CA MET A 177 13.31 0.82 6.10
C MET A 177 14.05 2.09 6.52
N GLY A 178 15.32 2.18 6.14
CA GLY A 178 16.10 3.40 6.24
C GLY A 178 15.67 4.44 5.19
N ASP A 179 15.72 5.70 5.59
CA ASP A 179 15.53 6.83 4.70
C ASP A 179 16.71 6.98 3.72
N ILE A 180 16.43 7.36 2.47
CA ILE A 180 17.43 7.49 1.40
C ILE A 180 17.71 8.94 0.99
N VAL A 181 17.15 9.94 1.66
CA VAL A 181 17.20 11.35 1.23
C VAL A 181 18.63 11.81 0.96
N ALA A 182 19.60 11.37 1.77
CA ALA A 182 21.01 11.72 1.58
C ALA A 182 21.70 11.00 0.41
N THR A 183 21.06 9.96 -0.15
CA THR A 183 21.61 9.04 -1.15
C THR A 183 20.74 8.94 -2.41
N ILE A 184 19.77 9.83 -2.58
CA ILE A 184 18.93 9.89 -3.79
C ILE A 184 19.83 10.14 -5.01
N GLN A 185 19.64 9.32 -6.05
CA GLN A 185 20.36 9.43 -7.32
C GLN A 185 19.59 10.27 -8.35
N SER A 186 20.26 10.77 -9.39
CA SER A 186 19.63 11.63 -10.41
C SER A 186 18.40 10.99 -11.09
N GLU A 187 18.45 9.71 -11.48
CA GLU A 187 17.29 8.99 -12.05
C GLU A 187 16.11 8.89 -11.05
N GLN A 188 16.43 8.75 -9.76
CA GLN A 188 15.47 8.67 -8.67
C GLN A 188 14.84 10.04 -8.38
N ASP A 189 15.64 11.11 -8.30
CA ASP A 189 15.15 12.48 -8.10
C ASP A 189 14.22 12.90 -9.23
N LYS A 190 14.56 12.58 -10.49
CA LYS A 190 13.66 12.82 -11.63
C LYS A 190 12.29 12.15 -11.45
N ALA A 191 12.27 10.90 -10.99
CA ALA A 191 11.02 10.21 -10.68
C ALA A 191 10.28 10.84 -9.49
N ILE A 192 11.00 11.21 -8.43
CA ILE A 192 10.42 11.86 -7.24
C ILE A 192 9.77 13.19 -7.60
N ARG A 193 10.45 14.05 -8.37
CA ARG A 193 10.02 15.40 -8.71
C ARG A 193 9.07 15.49 -9.91
N ALA A 194 8.79 14.38 -10.60
CA ALA A 194 7.90 14.36 -11.76
C ALA A 194 6.51 14.97 -11.43
N PRO A 195 5.82 15.61 -12.40
CA PRO A 195 4.55 16.29 -12.14
C PRO A 195 3.47 15.39 -11.53
N LEU A 196 2.51 16.00 -10.81
CA LEU A 196 1.39 15.26 -10.18
C LEU A 196 0.41 14.65 -11.19
N ALA A 197 0.21 15.29 -12.35
CA ALA A 197 -0.86 14.92 -13.27
C ALA A 197 -0.55 13.62 -14.03
N GLY A 198 -1.53 12.71 -14.09
CA GLY A 198 -1.44 11.47 -14.87
C GLY A 198 -0.84 10.29 -14.10
N VAL A 199 -0.35 9.31 -14.86
CA VAL A 199 0.23 8.07 -14.33
C VAL A 199 1.74 8.08 -14.54
N LEU A 200 2.52 8.09 -13.46
CA LEU A 200 3.96 7.85 -13.53
C LEU A 200 4.22 6.38 -13.25
N VAL A 201 4.89 5.69 -14.17
CA VAL A 201 5.43 4.34 -13.93
C VAL A 201 6.91 4.46 -13.58
N VAL A 202 7.30 3.95 -12.42
CA VAL A 202 8.70 3.81 -11.99
C VAL A 202 9.06 2.34 -12.04
N THR A 203 9.89 1.96 -13.00
CA THR A 203 10.29 0.57 -13.24
C THR A 203 11.79 0.41 -13.04
N GLY A 204 12.24 -0.79 -12.67
CA GLY A 204 13.66 -1.08 -12.48
C GLY A 204 13.86 -2.43 -11.81
N GLY A 205 15.04 -3.02 -11.93
CA GLY A 205 15.35 -4.32 -11.31
C GLY A 205 15.44 -4.28 -9.78
N ALA A 206 15.77 -5.41 -9.17
CA ALA A 206 15.98 -5.50 -7.72
C ALA A 206 17.10 -4.55 -7.24
N GLY A 207 16.94 -3.99 -6.04
CA GLY A 207 17.95 -3.14 -5.39
C GLY A 207 18.16 -1.74 -5.97
N THR A 208 17.33 -1.30 -6.93
CA THR A 208 17.36 0.06 -7.53
C THR A 208 16.72 1.15 -6.67
N GLY A 209 16.11 0.81 -5.52
CA GLY A 209 15.49 1.77 -4.61
C GLY A 209 14.06 2.21 -4.96
N LYS A 210 13.36 1.45 -5.83
CA LYS A 210 11.96 1.69 -6.26
C LYS A 210 10.99 2.11 -5.14
N THR A 211 10.86 1.30 -4.09
CA THR A 211 9.98 1.60 -2.95
C THR A 211 10.33 2.93 -2.30
N ALA A 212 11.62 3.20 -2.12
CA ALA A 212 12.08 4.43 -1.51
C ALA A 212 11.73 5.64 -2.41
N VAL A 213 11.92 5.52 -3.73
CA VAL A 213 11.42 6.52 -4.70
C VAL A 213 9.93 6.76 -4.55
N ALA A 214 9.12 5.71 -4.40
CA ALA A 214 7.67 5.82 -4.22
C ALA A 214 7.29 6.64 -2.98
N LEU A 215 7.95 6.36 -1.84
CA LEU A 215 7.72 7.03 -0.56
C LEU A 215 8.17 8.50 -0.60
N HIS A 216 9.36 8.75 -1.13
CA HIS A 216 9.92 10.11 -1.22
C HIS A 216 9.12 10.94 -2.22
N ARG A 217 8.62 10.33 -3.30
CA ARG A 217 7.67 10.97 -4.21
C ARG A 217 6.39 11.36 -3.51
N ALA A 218 5.79 10.49 -2.71
CA ALA A 218 4.59 10.83 -1.95
C ALA A 218 4.83 12.06 -1.05
N ALA A 219 5.97 12.10 -0.36
CA ALA A 219 6.36 13.23 0.48
C ALA A 219 6.62 14.52 -0.32
N TYR A 220 7.31 14.42 -1.47
CA TYR A 220 7.51 15.55 -2.37
C TYR A 220 6.19 16.10 -2.92
N LEU A 221 5.25 15.23 -3.28
CA LEU A 221 3.95 15.63 -3.81
C LEU A 221 3.10 16.31 -2.74
N LEU A 222 3.11 15.82 -1.50
CA LEU A 222 2.43 16.45 -0.36
C LEU A 222 3.02 17.84 -0.05
N TYR A 223 4.33 18.00 -0.15
CA TYR A 223 5.00 19.30 0.00
C TYR A 223 4.65 20.27 -1.14
N THR A 224 4.84 19.84 -2.39
CA THR A 224 4.75 20.70 -3.58
C THR A 224 3.30 21.01 -3.96
N TYR A 225 2.38 20.07 -3.75
CA TYR A 225 0.96 20.17 -4.13
C TYR A 225 0.03 20.16 -2.92
N ARG A 226 0.50 20.66 -1.77
CA ARG A 226 -0.24 20.68 -0.50
C ARG A 226 -1.67 21.21 -0.64
N ASP A 227 -1.87 22.28 -1.42
CA ASP A 227 -3.18 22.91 -1.58
C ASP A 227 -4.22 21.98 -2.22
N ARG A 228 -3.76 20.98 -3.00
CA ARG A 228 -4.62 19.96 -3.61
C ARG A 228 -4.72 18.70 -2.74
N LEU A 229 -3.62 18.26 -2.15
CA LEU A 229 -3.54 16.96 -1.49
C LEU A 229 -3.89 16.96 0.00
N VAL A 230 -3.86 18.10 0.70
CA VAL A 230 -4.20 18.17 2.14
C VAL A 230 -5.62 17.67 2.43
N ASN A 231 -6.59 17.93 1.53
CA ASN A 231 -7.97 17.50 1.73
C ASN A 231 -8.25 16.09 1.18
N ASP A 232 -7.63 15.76 0.04
CA ASP A 232 -7.92 14.51 -0.66
C ASP A 232 -7.02 13.34 -0.17
N GLY A 233 -5.88 13.64 0.46
CA GLY A 233 -4.93 12.66 0.97
C GLY A 233 -4.20 11.84 -0.10
N VAL A 234 -3.23 11.05 0.35
CA VAL A 234 -2.48 10.10 -0.49
C VAL A 234 -2.72 8.67 0.02
N LEU A 235 -3.02 7.74 -0.88
CA LEU A 235 -3.11 6.31 -0.56
C LEU A 235 -1.87 5.58 -1.07
N LEU A 236 -1.18 4.84 -0.21
CA LEU A 236 -0.09 3.95 -0.59
C LEU A 236 -0.56 2.50 -0.47
N ILE A 237 -0.47 1.75 -1.57
CA ILE A 237 -0.74 0.32 -1.65
C ILE A 237 0.57 -0.45 -1.62
N GLY A 238 0.76 -1.26 -0.59
CA GLY A 238 1.90 -2.19 -0.49
C GLY A 238 1.51 -3.66 -0.72
N PRO A 239 2.48 -4.55 -0.96
CA PRO A 239 2.26 -5.97 -1.25
C PRO A 239 1.66 -6.76 -0.09
N ASN A 240 2.05 -6.47 1.15
CA ASN A 240 1.63 -7.20 2.34
C ASN A 240 1.74 -6.33 3.61
N THR A 241 1.18 -6.80 4.72
CA THR A 241 1.14 -6.03 5.98
C THR A 241 2.51 -5.91 6.66
N LEU A 242 3.41 -6.89 6.52
CA LEU A 242 4.78 -6.83 7.03
C LEU A 242 5.59 -5.74 6.33
N PHE A 243 5.38 -5.58 5.03
CA PHE A 243 5.96 -4.48 4.27
C PHE A 243 5.45 -3.12 4.74
N LEU A 244 4.14 -2.96 4.98
CA LEU A 244 3.59 -1.70 5.52
C LEU A 244 4.18 -1.38 6.90
N ARG A 245 4.27 -2.41 7.77
CA ARG A 245 5.28 -2.63 8.82
C ARG A 245 6.57 -1.84 8.63
N TYR A 246 7.36 -2.40 7.73
CA TYR A 246 8.71 -2.02 7.42
C TYR A 246 8.84 -0.54 7.00
N ILE A 247 7.82 0.04 6.35
CA ILE A 247 7.87 1.41 5.82
C ILE A 247 7.16 2.47 6.68
N ASP A 248 6.40 2.10 7.72
CA ASP A 248 5.51 3.01 8.47
C ASP A 248 6.24 4.19 9.14
N GLN A 249 7.57 4.10 9.30
CA GLN A 249 8.40 5.14 9.90
C GLN A 249 9.11 6.06 8.92
N VAL A 250 9.18 5.70 7.64
CA VAL A 250 9.87 6.52 6.64
C VAL A 250 9.09 7.81 6.40
N LEU A 251 7.78 7.74 6.20
CA LEU A 251 6.95 8.92 5.91
C LEU A 251 6.87 9.89 7.11
N PRO A 252 6.65 9.43 8.36
CA PRO A 252 6.74 10.30 9.53
C PRO A 252 8.11 10.97 9.67
N ALA A 253 9.21 10.25 9.42
CA ALA A 253 10.56 10.81 9.46
C ALA A 253 10.82 11.86 8.37
N LEU A 254 10.02 11.84 7.29
CA LEU A 254 9.98 12.85 6.24
C LEU A 254 9.04 14.03 6.57
N GLY A 255 8.43 14.03 7.76
CA GLY A 255 7.51 15.07 8.23
C GLY A 255 6.08 14.93 7.69
N GLU A 256 5.71 13.76 7.14
CA GLU A 256 4.41 13.55 6.48
C GLU A 256 3.52 12.57 7.25
N GLN A 257 2.29 13.00 7.56
CA GLN A 257 1.29 12.19 8.28
C GLN A 257 0.00 11.94 7.48
N ASP A 258 -0.17 12.60 6.33
CA ASP A 258 -1.40 12.56 5.51
C ASP A 258 -1.39 11.43 4.45
N VAL A 259 -0.59 10.38 4.68
CA VAL A 259 -0.51 9.19 3.82
C VAL A 259 -1.21 8.01 4.49
N GLN A 260 -2.22 7.47 3.83
CA GLN A 260 -2.89 6.23 4.25
C GLN A 260 -2.16 5.02 3.66
N LEU A 261 -1.62 4.16 4.52
CA LEU A 261 -1.02 2.88 4.13
C LEU A 261 -2.08 1.77 4.08
N SER A 262 -2.12 0.98 3.01
CA SER A 262 -3.05 -0.15 2.87
C SER A 262 -2.46 -1.26 2.00
N THR A 263 -2.99 -2.47 2.12
CA THR A 263 -2.81 -3.52 1.08
C THR A 263 -4.05 -3.55 0.19
N ALA A 264 -4.01 -4.26 -0.94
CA ALA A 264 -5.21 -4.50 -1.76
C ALA A 264 -6.32 -5.20 -0.96
N ILE A 265 -5.95 -6.13 -0.07
CA ILE A 265 -6.87 -6.86 0.81
C ILE A 265 -7.52 -5.92 1.83
N SER A 266 -6.73 -5.05 2.44
CA SER A 266 -7.17 -4.13 3.50
C SER A 266 -8.13 -3.02 3.01
N LEU A 267 -8.34 -2.88 1.70
CA LEU A 267 -9.34 -1.95 1.14
C LEU A 267 -10.79 -2.38 1.37
N LYS A 268 -11.00 -3.61 1.83
CA LYS A 268 -12.30 -4.19 2.22
C LYS A 268 -12.17 -4.88 3.60
N PRO A 269 -11.91 -4.13 4.68
CA PRO A 269 -11.59 -4.69 6.00
C PRO A 269 -12.72 -5.54 6.61
N GLN A 270 -13.96 -5.35 6.15
CA GLN A 270 -15.11 -6.15 6.57
C GLN A 270 -15.06 -7.63 6.14
N TYR A 271 -14.16 -7.99 5.23
CA TYR A 271 -13.99 -9.37 4.76
C TYR A 271 -12.60 -9.90 5.12
N SER A 272 -12.56 -11.01 5.85
CA SER A 272 -11.30 -11.71 6.12
C SER A 272 -10.99 -12.71 5.00
N VAL A 273 -9.80 -12.62 4.40
CA VAL A 273 -9.30 -13.60 3.43
C VAL A 273 -8.90 -14.89 4.17
N ARG A 274 -9.56 -16.00 3.84
CA ARG A 274 -9.37 -17.31 4.51
C ARG A 274 -9.16 -18.46 3.52
N SER A 275 -9.08 -18.16 2.24
CA SER A 275 -8.79 -19.13 1.18
C SER A 275 -7.76 -18.57 0.21
N VAL A 276 -7.00 -19.48 -0.38
CA VAL A 276 -6.07 -19.19 -1.49
C VAL A 276 -6.66 -19.84 -2.71
N ASP A 277 -6.85 -19.06 -3.77
CA ASP A 277 -7.33 -19.57 -5.05
C ASP A 277 -6.24 -20.40 -5.73
N ASP A 278 -6.67 -21.41 -6.49
CA ASP A 278 -5.80 -22.04 -7.50
C ASP A 278 -5.34 -20.97 -8.52
N PRO A 279 -4.10 -21.04 -9.05
CA PRO A 279 -3.60 -20.07 -10.02
C PRO A 279 -4.51 -19.83 -11.23
N GLU A 280 -5.22 -20.84 -11.73
CA GLU A 280 -6.14 -20.69 -12.87
C GLU A 280 -7.39 -19.92 -12.46
N VAL A 281 -7.96 -20.22 -11.28
CA VAL A 281 -9.12 -19.51 -10.71
C VAL A 281 -8.77 -18.05 -10.43
N ALA A 282 -7.61 -17.79 -9.83
CA ALA A 282 -7.11 -16.43 -9.58
C ALA A 282 -6.98 -15.62 -10.89
N ARG A 283 -6.46 -16.25 -11.95
CA ARG A 283 -6.35 -15.63 -13.29
C ARG A 283 -7.71 -15.24 -13.84
N ILE A 284 -8.70 -16.12 -13.76
CA ILE A 284 -10.06 -15.86 -14.27
C ILE A 284 -10.72 -14.74 -13.46
N LYS A 285 -10.67 -14.80 -12.12
CA LYS A 285 -11.22 -13.77 -11.25
C LYS A 285 -10.53 -12.41 -11.42
N GLY A 286 -9.24 -12.41 -11.72
CA GLY A 286 -8.45 -11.19 -11.97
C GLY A 286 -8.71 -10.51 -13.31
N ASP A 287 -9.33 -11.20 -14.27
CA ASP A 287 -9.57 -10.70 -15.63
C ASP A 287 -10.68 -9.63 -15.68
N THR A 288 -10.47 -8.57 -16.46
CA THR A 288 -11.47 -7.52 -16.72
C THR A 288 -12.80 -8.04 -17.28
N ARG A 289 -12.82 -9.20 -17.95
CA ARG A 289 -14.04 -9.89 -18.40
C ARG A 289 -15.02 -10.12 -17.25
N MET A 290 -14.53 -10.33 -16.03
CA MET A 290 -15.37 -10.52 -14.84
C MET A 290 -16.24 -9.30 -14.51
N ALA A 291 -15.83 -8.08 -14.86
CA ALA A 291 -16.69 -6.91 -14.70
C ALA A 291 -17.98 -7.02 -15.53
N GLN A 292 -17.90 -7.62 -16.73
CA GLN A 292 -19.07 -7.88 -17.57
C GLN A 292 -19.92 -9.02 -17.00
N VAL A 293 -19.28 -10.07 -16.47
CA VAL A 293 -19.97 -11.20 -15.82
C VAL A 293 -20.76 -10.71 -14.60
N ILE A 294 -20.15 -9.92 -13.72
CA ILE A 294 -20.82 -9.34 -12.54
C ILE A 294 -22.00 -8.45 -12.96
N LYS A 295 -21.81 -7.62 -13.98
CA LYS A 295 -22.89 -6.77 -14.51
C LYS A 295 -24.05 -7.61 -15.06
N ARG A 296 -23.79 -8.71 -15.77
CA ARG A 296 -24.84 -9.62 -16.25
C ARG A 296 -25.52 -10.35 -15.09
N ALA A 297 -24.75 -10.85 -14.12
CA ALA A 297 -25.28 -11.49 -12.92
C ALA A 297 -26.21 -10.55 -12.13
N LEU A 298 -25.89 -9.25 -12.05
CA LEU A 298 -26.77 -8.24 -11.47
C LEU A 298 -28.05 -8.03 -12.30
N ASN A 299 -27.92 -7.91 -13.62
CA ASN A 299 -29.08 -7.74 -14.51
C ASN A 299 -30.06 -8.93 -14.43
N ASP A 300 -29.57 -10.14 -14.20
CA ASP A 300 -30.38 -11.35 -13.99
C ASP A 300 -31.25 -11.28 -12.72
N ARG A 301 -30.88 -10.41 -11.76
CA ARG A 301 -31.68 -10.12 -10.54
C ARG A 301 -32.76 -9.06 -10.76
N GLU A 302 -32.73 -8.36 -11.87
CA GLU A 302 -33.67 -7.30 -12.21
C GLU A 302 -34.74 -7.82 -13.17
N HIS A 303 -35.73 -8.55 -12.64
CA HIS A 303 -36.76 -9.20 -13.46
C HIS A 303 -38.18 -8.96 -12.95
N ALA A 304 -39.15 -8.97 -13.85
CA ALA A 304 -40.55 -8.80 -13.50
C ALA A 304 -41.16 -10.06 -12.87
N LEU A 305 -42.40 -9.93 -12.39
CA LEU A 305 -43.14 -11.08 -11.84
C LEU A 305 -43.52 -12.07 -12.95
N ALA A 306 -43.41 -13.37 -12.67
CA ALA A 306 -43.82 -14.41 -13.61
C ALA A 306 -45.35 -14.50 -13.76
N LYS A 307 -46.10 -14.16 -12.70
CA LYS A 307 -47.56 -14.24 -12.59
C LYS A 307 -48.07 -13.05 -11.77
N ASP A 308 -49.36 -12.75 -11.89
CA ASP A 308 -50.03 -11.75 -11.06
C ASP A 308 -49.96 -12.12 -9.57
N VAL A 309 -49.82 -11.11 -8.72
CA VAL A 309 -49.91 -11.24 -7.26
C VAL A 309 -51.15 -10.47 -6.80
N ALA A 310 -52.04 -11.14 -6.07
CA ALA A 310 -53.23 -10.54 -5.50
C ALA A 310 -53.19 -10.69 -3.98
N VAL A 311 -53.53 -9.62 -3.25
CA VAL A 311 -53.56 -9.59 -1.79
C VAL A 311 -54.85 -8.95 -1.32
N VAL A 312 -55.34 -9.37 -0.15
CA VAL A 312 -56.54 -8.78 0.46
C VAL A 312 -56.10 -7.87 1.60
N LEU A 313 -56.51 -6.60 1.55
CA LEU A 313 -56.29 -5.62 2.62
C LEU A 313 -57.63 -4.97 2.97
N ASP A 314 -58.06 -5.11 4.22
CA ASP A 314 -59.34 -4.58 4.71
C ASP A 314 -60.51 -4.96 3.77
N GLY A 315 -60.60 -6.23 3.32
CA GLY A 315 -61.63 -6.70 2.39
C GLY A 315 -61.51 -6.20 0.93
N THR A 316 -60.47 -5.43 0.60
CA THR A 316 -60.17 -4.94 -0.75
C THR A 316 -59.11 -5.82 -1.42
N ILE A 317 -59.37 -6.29 -2.64
CA ILE A 317 -58.38 -7.05 -3.41
C ILE A 317 -57.46 -6.07 -4.14
N LEU A 318 -56.19 -6.05 -3.75
CA LEU A 318 -55.13 -5.29 -4.43
C LEU A 318 -54.38 -6.24 -5.37
N ARG A 319 -54.16 -5.83 -6.62
CA ARG A 319 -53.56 -6.70 -7.65
C ARG A 319 -52.33 -6.06 -8.27
N LEU A 320 -51.18 -6.70 -8.09
CA LEU A 320 -49.94 -6.38 -8.78
C LEU A 320 -49.84 -7.26 -10.04
N ARG A 321 -50.19 -6.70 -11.20
CA ARG A 321 -50.20 -7.42 -12.47
C ARG A 321 -48.78 -7.62 -13.03
N LYS A 322 -48.56 -8.74 -13.73
CA LYS A 322 -47.31 -9.01 -14.47
C LYS A 322 -46.92 -7.85 -15.38
N ASP A 323 -47.83 -7.36 -16.21
CA ASP A 323 -47.53 -6.27 -17.17
C ASP A 323 -47.17 -4.95 -16.48
N PHE A 324 -47.75 -4.68 -15.31
CA PHE A 324 -47.35 -3.51 -14.53
C PHE A 324 -45.93 -3.70 -13.98
N SER A 325 -45.62 -4.88 -13.43
CA SER A 325 -44.27 -5.19 -12.95
C SER A 325 -43.20 -5.09 -14.06
N ASN A 326 -43.51 -5.54 -15.28
CA ASN A 326 -42.66 -5.38 -16.47
C ASN A 326 -42.35 -3.89 -16.71
N ARG A 327 -43.37 -3.03 -16.78
CA ARG A 327 -43.19 -1.59 -17.01
C ARG A 327 -42.36 -0.91 -15.92
N VAL A 328 -42.55 -1.31 -14.66
CA VAL A 328 -41.78 -0.77 -13.53
C VAL A 328 -40.30 -1.13 -13.66
N VAL A 329 -39.99 -2.40 -13.96
CA VAL A 329 -38.60 -2.88 -14.11
C VAL A 329 -37.92 -2.20 -15.30
N GLU A 330 -38.57 -2.16 -16.47
CA GLU A 330 -38.01 -1.50 -17.66
C GLU A 330 -37.72 -0.01 -17.41
N LYS A 331 -38.65 0.69 -16.76
CA LYS A 331 -38.46 2.10 -16.38
C LYS A 331 -37.31 2.28 -15.39
N ALA A 332 -37.15 1.37 -14.44
CA ALA A 332 -36.06 1.42 -13.46
C ALA A 332 -34.70 1.11 -14.10
N LYS A 333 -34.63 0.15 -15.02
CA LYS A 333 -33.42 -0.18 -15.81
C LYS A 333 -32.93 1.03 -16.61
N ALA A 334 -33.85 1.70 -17.30
CA ALA A 334 -33.54 2.90 -18.10
C ALA A 334 -33.15 4.13 -17.27
N ALA A 335 -33.48 4.17 -15.98
CA ALA A 335 -33.18 5.31 -15.13
C ALA A 335 -31.68 5.39 -14.77
N ARG A 336 -31.18 6.60 -14.49
CA ARG A 336 -29.85 6.81 -13.90
C ARG A 336 -29.84 6.44 -12.41
N GLY A 337 -28.70 5.95 -11.93
CA GLY A 337 -28.45 5.55 -10.54
C GLY A 337 -27.91 4.14 -10.41
N ARG A 338 -27.54 3.73 -9.20
CA ARG A 338 -27.10 2.37 -8.86
C ARG A 338 -28.29 1.46 -8.51
N HIS A 339 -28.09 0.15 -8.47
CA HIS A 339 -29.18 -0.82 -8.26
C HIS A 339 -30.00 -0.57 -6.98
N ASN A 340 -29.33 -0.44 -5.83
CA ASN A 340 -29.97 -0.24 -4.53
C ASN A 340 -30.68 1.13 -4.45
N GLU A 341 -30.14 2.16 -5.12
CA GLU A 341 -30.80 3.47 -5.24
C GLU A 341 -32.07 3.39 -6.11
N LYS A 342 -32.02 2.62 -7.21
CA LYS A 342 -33.17 2.38 -8.09
C LYS A 342 -34.27 1.59 -7.38
N ARG A 343 -33.91 0.68 -6.46
CA ARG A 343 -34.86 -0.09 -5.66
C ARG A 343 -35.85 0.80 -4.90
N ILE A 344 -35.39 1.93 -4.36
CA ILE A 344 -36.25 2.89 -3.65
C ILE A 344 -37.36 3.39 -4.58
N ARG A 345 -37.02 3.67 -5.85
CA ARG A 345 -37.98 4.12 -6.87
C ARG A 345 -38.95 3.01 -7.27
N VAL A 346 -38.48 1.77 -7.40
CA VAL A 346 -39.31 0.59 -7.69
C VAL A 346 -40.33 0.39 -6.57
N MET A 347 -39.85 0.34 -5.32
CA MET A 347 -40.68 0.19 -4.13
C MET A 347 -41.74 1.29 -4.02
N ARG A 348 -41.36 2.56 -4.24
CA ARG A 348 -42.30 3.68 -4.25
C ARG A 348 -43.36 3.51 -5.34
N THR A 349 -42.95 3.24 -6.57
CA THR A 349 -43.87 3.08 -7.72
C THR A 349 -44.87 1.94 -7.52
N VAL A 350 -44.44 0.81 -6.97
CA VAL A 350 -45.33 -0.32 -6.64
C VAL A 350 -46.27 0.04 -5.50
N THR A 351 -45.78 0.71 -4.45
CA THR A 351 -46.61 1.13 -3.31
C THR A 351 -47.69 2.12 -3.76
N ASP A 352 -47.30 3.16 -4.52
CA ASP A 352 -48.21 4.20 -5.02
C ASP A 352 -49.30 3.58 -5.92
N HIS A 353 -48.93 2.58 -6.73
CA HIS A 353 -49.90 1.86 -7.54
C HIS A 353 -50.94 1.11 -6.70
N LEU A 354 -50.50 0.37 -5.68
CA LEU A 354 -51.40 -0.38 -4.80
C LEU A 354 -52.24 0.55 -3.92
N LEU A 355 -51.65 1.65 -3.45
CA LEU A 355 -52.34 2.70 -2.72
C LEU A 355 -53.45 3.31 -3.57
N SER A 356 -53.18 3.61 -4.85
CA SER A 356 -54.18 4.15 -5.78
C SER A 356 -55.33 3.16 -6.05
N GLN A 357 -55.07 1.85 -6.03
CA GLN A 357 -56.12 0.82 -6.13
C GLN A 357 -56.98 0.80 -4.86
N TYR A 358 -56.35 0.88 -3.69
CA TYR A 358 -57.05 0.91 -2.41
C TYR A 358 -57.93 2.17 -2.27
N GLN A 359 -57.41 3.34 -2.61
CA GLN A 359 -58.15 4.60 -2.60
C GLN A 359 -59.37 4.57 -3.52
N LYS A 360 -59.23 4.05 -4.75
CA LYS A 360 -60.35 3.90 -5.69
C LYS A 360 -61.43 2.93 -5.21
N ALA A 361 -61.06 1.93 -4.41
CA ALA A 361 -62.02 0.96 -3.87
C ALA A 361 -62.70 1.46 -2.58
N ARG A 362 -62.12 2.44 -1.89
CA ARG A 362 -62.59 2.98 -0.60
C ARG A 362 -62.63 4.51 -0.60
N VAL A 363 -63.27 5.07 -1.62
CA VAL A 363 -63.36 6.53 -1.86
C VAL A 363 -63.92 7.28 -0.64
N ASP A 364 -64.77 6.64 0.17
CA ASP A 364 -65.48 7.29 1.29
C ASP A 364 -64.78 7.19 2.66
N VAL A 365 -63.61 6.52 2.76
CA VAL A 365 -63.00 6.14 4.06
C VAL A 365 -61.63 6.79 4.31
N ILE A 366 -61.01 7.37 3.28
CA ILE A 366 -59.63 7.87 3.37
C ILE A 366 -59.65 9.39 3.34
N GLU A 367 -59.28 10.01 4.46
CA GLU A 367 -58.92 11.42 4.50
C GLU A 367 -57.62 11.65 3.70
N ASP A 368 -57.52 12.75 2.96
CA ASP A 368 -56.31 13.19 2.23
C ASP A 368 -55.18 13.67 3.18
N ASP A 369 -55.09 13.06 4.37
CA ASP A 369 -54.04 13.30 5.36
C ASP A 369 -52.75 12.57 4.93
N PRO A 370 -51.64 13.31 4.72
CA PRO A 370 -50.35 12.74 4.33
C PRO A 370 -49.81 11.66 5.28
N GLU A 371 -50.05 11.76 6.59
CA GLU A 371 -49.51 10.80 7.56
C GLU A 371 -50.33 9.49 7.54
N VAL A 372 -51.64 9.58 7.33
CA VAL A 372 -52.52 8.41 7.11
C VAL A 372 -52.11 7.65 5.84
N ILE A 373 -51.87 8.38 4.74
CA ILE A 373 -51.40 7.80 3.47
C ILE A 373 -50.05 7.09 3.66
N LYS A 374 -49.13 7.70 4.40
CA LYS A 374 -47.80 7.15 4.68
C LYS A 374 -47.86 5.89 5.54
N GLU A 375 -48.74 5.84 6.53
CA GLU A 375 -48.97 4.65 7.36
C GLU A 375 -49.62 3.52 6.55
N LEU A 376 -50.61 3.82 5.72
CA LEU A 376 -51.21 2.84 4.82
C LEU A 376 -50.18 2.26 3.83
N GLY A 377 -49.30 3.10 3.29
CA GLY A 377 -48.17 2.67 2.46
C GLY A 377 -47.20 1.74 3.21
N ARG A 378 -46.95 1.96 4.51
CA ARG A 378 -46.18 1.04 5.35
C ARG A 378 -46.90 -0.30 5.52
N ARG A 379 -48.20 -0.29 5.81
CA ARG A 379 -49.02 -1.51 5.93
C ARG A 379 -49.00 -2.33 4.65
N ILE A 380 -49.18 -1.72 3.48
CA ILE A 380 -49.13 -2.40 2.17
C ILE A 380 -47.77 -3.09 1.96
N ARG A 381 -46.66 -2.41 2.25
CA ARG A 381 -45.30 -2.99 2.12
C ARG A 381 -45.01 -4.09 3.14
N ALA A 382 -45.72 -4.09 4.27
CA ALA A 382 -45.55 -5.11 5.30
C ALA A 382 -46.21 -6.45 4.92
N ILE A 383 -47.15 -6.45 3.96
CA ILE A 383 -47.82 -7.66 3.47
C ILE A 383 -46.78 -8.65 2.91
N PRO A 384 -46.74 -9.91 3.39
CA PRO A 384 -45.72 -10.89 3.00
C PRO A 384 -45.60 -11.10 1.49
N GLU A 385 -46.72 -11.19 0.78
CA GLU A 385 -46.76 -11.40 -0.68
C GLU A 385 -46.24 -10.20 -1.44
N ILE A 386 -46.53 -8.98 -0.99
CA ILE A 386 -45.98 -7.75 -1.60
C ILE A 386 -44.49 -7.62 -1.31
N ARG A 387 -44.05 -7.95 -0.09
CA ARG A 387 -42.62 -7.99 0.26
C ARG A 387 -41.88 -9.01 -0.60
N ALA A 388 -42.41 -10.22 -0.74
CA ALA A 388 -41.85 -11.26 -1.60
C ALA A 388 -41.83 -10.84 -3.07
N ALA A 389 -42.90 -10.18 -3.55
CA ALA A 389 -42.94 -9.62 -4.91
C ALA A 389 -41.86 -8.55 -5.13
N LEU A 390 -41.66 -7.65 -4.17
CA LEU A 390 -40.61 -6.61 -4.24
C LEU A 390 -39.21 -7.23 -4.21
N ILE A 391 -38.94 -8.20 -3.32
CA ILE A 391 -37.65 -8.91 -3.26
C ILE A 391 -37.40 -9.66 -4.56
N ARG A 392 -38.42 -10.31 -5.12
CA ARG A 392 -38.31 -10.99 -6.42
C ARG A 392 -38.06 -10.00 -7.55
N MET A 393 -38.76 -8.86 -7.56
CA MET A 393 -38.61 -7.90 -8.66
C MET A 393 -37.28 -7.18 -8.66
N TRP A 394 -36.83 -6.78 -7.46
CA TRP A 394 -35.67 -5.93 -7.27
C TRP A 394 -35.12 -6.11 -5.84
N PRO A 395 -34.27 -7.13 -5.62
CA PRO A 395 -33.72 -7.40 -4.29
C PRO A 395 -32.82 -6.24 -3.82
N THR A 396 -32.60 -6.11 -2.52
CA THR A 396 -31.46 -5.32 -2.01
C THR A 396 -30.33 -6.32 -1.82
N LEU A 397 -29.15 -6.04 -2.39
CA LEU A 397 -28.00 -6.92 -2.30
C LEU A 397 -26.75 -6.11 -1.97
N SER A 398 -25.84 -6.73 -1.21
CA SER A 398 -24.43 -6.38 -1.15
C SER A 398 -23.63 -7.11 -2.22
N GLY A 399 -22.44 -6.63 -2.55
CA GLY A 399 -21.55 -7.29 -3.51
C GLY A 399 -21.16 -8.71 -3.07
N ALA A 400 -20.96 -8.91 -1.76
CA ALA A 400 -20.69 -10.23 -1.20
C ALA A 400 -21.86 -11.20 -1.38
N GLU A 401 -23.10 -10.77 -1.17
CA GLU A 401 -24.29 -11.62 -1.40
C GLU A 401 -24.46 -11.95 -2.89
N LEU A 402 -24.24 -10.96 -3.78
CA LEU A 402 -24.31 -11.19 -5.22
C LEU A 402 -23.29 -12.24 -5.67
N LEU A 403 -22.04 -12.12 -5.21
CA LEU A 403 -20.99 -13.08 -5.54
C LEU A 403 -21.25 -14.43 -4.89
N HIS A 404 -21.70 -14.46 -3.63
CA HIS A 404 -22.02 -15.69 -2.90
C HIS A 404 -23.03 -16.51 -3.68
N ASP A 405 -24.14 -15.91 -4.09
CA ASP A 405 -25.12 -16.60 -4.90
C ASP A 405 -24.56 -16.97 -6.28
N LEU A 406 -23.87 -16.05 -6.98
CA LEU A 406 -23.37 -16.28 -8.35
C LEU A 406 -22.53 -17.57 -8.40
N PHE A 407 -21.53 -17.67 -7.53
CA PHE A 407 -20.62 -18.82 -7.52
C PHE A 407 -21.20 -20.07 -6.86
N SER A 408 -22.32 -19.96 -6.13
CA SER A 408 -22.99 -21.11 -5.50
C SER A 408 -23.85 -21.93 -6.49
N PHE A 409 -24.20 -21.37 -7.65
CA PHE A 409 -25.11 -22.01 -8.59
C PHE A 409 -24.51 -22.04 -10.01
N PRO A 410 -24.10 -23.22 -10.51
CA PRO A 410 -23.52 -23.34 -11.86
C PRO A 410 -24.40 -22.75 -12.97
N SER A 411 -25.73 -22.79 -12.82
CA SER A 411 -26.65 -22.17 -13.78
C SER A 411 -26.60 -20.64 -13.78
N LEU A 412 -26.37 -20.00 -12.63
CA LEU A 412 -26.19 -18.54 -12.55
C LEU A 412 -24.84 -18.15 -13.15
N ILE A 413 -23.79 -18.92 -12.89
CA ILE A 413 -22.49 -18.73 -13.52
C ILE A 413 -22.63 -18.82 -15.04
N ALA A 414 -23.24 -19.88 -15.56
CA ALA A 414 -23.43 -20.07 -16.99
C ALA A 414 -24.26 -18.93 -17.61
N SER A 415 -25.35 -18.49 -16.97
CA SER A 415 -26.17 -17.35 -17.43
C SER A 415 -25.34 -16.07 -17.56
N ALA A 416 -24.54 -15.75 -16.54
CA ALA A 416 -23.75 -14.53 -16.48
C ALA A 416 -22.49 -14.58 -17.36
N ALA A 417 -21.85 -15.74 -17.49
CA ALA A 417 -20.54 -15.92 -18.13
C ALA A 417 -20.61 -16.38 -19.60
N SER A 418 -21.74 -16.91 -20.07
CA SER A 418 -21.86 -17.42 -21.44
C SER A 418 -21.54 -16.36 -22.50
N GLY A 419 -20.63 -16.70 -23.40
CA GLY A 419 -20.13 -15.80 -24.45
C GLY A 419 -19.18 -14.70 -23.95
N ILE A 420 -18.76 -14.73 -22.68
CA ILE A 420 -17.69 -13.89 -22.12
C ILE A 420 -16.51 -14.77 -21.70
N LEU A 421 -16.79 -15.84 -20.96
CA LEU A 421 -15.82 -16.85 -20.56
C LEU A 421 -16.10 -18.16 -21.28
N GLU A 422 -15.06 -18.95 -21.47
CA GLU A 422 -15.18 -20.31 -21.99
C GLU A 422 -15.83 -21.24 -20.95
N PRO A 423 -16.52 -22.32 -21.38
CA PRO A 423 -17.15 -23.27 -20.46
C PRO A 423 -16.23 -23.81 -19.37
N LYS A 424 -15.00 -24.18 -19.75
CA LYS A 424 -14.00 -24.68 -18.81
C LYS A 424 -13.59 -23.63 -17.78
N GLU A 425 -13.51 -22.35 -18.17
CA GLU A 425 -13.14 -21.26 -17.26
C GLU A 425 -14.21 -21.07 -16.19
N TYR A 426 -15.48 -20.94 -16.59
CA TYR A 426 -16.53 -20.60 -15.63
C TYR A 426 -16.97 -21.79 -14.77
N GLU A 427 -16.72 -23.03 -15.20
CA GLU A 427 -16.90 -24.23 -14.35
C GLU A 427 -15.97 -24.20 -13.12
N LEU A 428 -14.76 -23.65 -13.25
CA LEU A 428 -13.80 -23.51 -12.14
C LEU A 428 -14.21 -22.47 -11.09
N LEU A 429 -15.16 -21.59 -11.41
CA LEU A 429 -15.66 -20.56 -10.49
C LEU A 429 -16.68 -21.10 -9.48
N ALA A 430 -17.20 -22.31 -9.69
CA ALA A 430 -18.21 -22.90 -8.83
C ALA A 430 -17.66 -23.20 -7.43
N ARG A 431 -18.45 -22.87 -6.39
CA ARG A 431 -18.11 -23.16 -4.99
C ARG A 431 -19.28 -23.77 -4.24
N GLU A 432 -18.97 -24.44 -3.14
CA GLU A 432 -19.98 -24.96 -2.23
C GLU A 432 -20.79 -23.81 -1.61
N ARG A 433 -22.12 -23.95 -1.66
CA ARG A 433 -23.03 -22.97 -1.09
C ARG A 433 -22.98 -23.01 0.44
N GLN A 434 -22.69 -21.86 1.04
CA GLN A 434 -22.84 -21.64 2.47
C GLN A 434 -24.23 -21.10 2.83
N ASP A 435 -24.70 -21.37 4.05
CA ASP A 435 -25.99 -20.85 4.54
C ASP A 435 -25.97 -19.34 4.85
N ASP A 436 -24.78 -18.81 5.13
CA ASP A 436 -24.56 -17.40 5.50
C ASP A 436 -23.31 -16.87 4.78
N VAL A 437 -23.42 -15.68 4.19
CA VAL A 437 -22.33 -14.97 3.51
C VAL A 437 -21.10 -14.76 4.42
N ARG A 438 -21.31 -14.65 5.74
CA ARG A 438 -20.23 -14.50 6.73
C ARG A 438 -19.40 -15.76 6.92
N LYS A 439 -19.94 -16.93 6.57
CA LYS A 439 -19.24 -18.21 6.63
C LYS A 439 -18.41 -18.48 5.37
N VAL A 440 -18.60 -17.70 4.31
CA VAL A 440 -17.86 -17.83 3.06
C VAL A 440 -16.38 -17.54 3.31
N LYS A 441 -15.53 -18.47 2.90
CA LYS A 441 -14.08 -18.27 2.89
C LYS A 441 -13.69 -17.51 1.63
N TRP A 442 -13.61 -16.19 1.76
CA TRP A 442 -13.21 -15.31 0.67
C TRP A 442 -11.71 -15.44 0.38
N SER A 443 -11.39 -15.40 -0.91
CA SER A 443 -10.04 -15.27 -1.44
C SER A 443 -9.70 -13.80 -1.66
N GLU A 444 -8.41 -13.49 -1.88
CA GLU A 444 -7.99 -12.14 -2.27
C GLU A 444 -8.64 -11.68 -3.59
N SER A 445 -8.69 -12.57 -4.60
CA SER A 445 -9.28 -12.28 -5.91
C SER A 445 -10.77 -11.92 -5.81
N ASP A 446 -11.50 -12.49 -4.85
CA ASP A 446 -12.92 -12.18 -4.64
C ASP A 446 -13.13 -10.73 -4.19
N LEU A 447 -12.20 -10.12 -3.46
CA LEU A 447 -12.38 -8.77 -2.92
C LEU A 447 -12.51 -7.71 -4.02
N ALA A 448 -11.73 -7.84 -5.10
CA ALA A 448 -11.82 -6.96 -6.26
C ALA A 448 -13.16 -7.11 -6.99
N LEU A 449 -13.70 -8.34 -7.04
CA LEU A 449 -15.01 -8.63 -7.62
C LEU A 449 -16.15 -8.12 -6.73
N ILE A 450 -16.03 -8.23 -5.41
CA ILE A 450 -16.97 -7.64 -4.45
C ILE A 450 -16.97 -6.12 -4.60
N ASP A 451 -15.80 -5.49 -4.71
CA ASP A 451 -15.70 -4.04 -4.93
C ASP A 451 -16.34 -3.59 -6.26
N GLU A 452 -16.17 -4.38 -7.33
CA GLU A 452 -16.86 -4.14 -8.60
C GLU A 452 -18.38 -4.25 -8.44
N ALA A 453 -18.87 -5.30 -7.77
CA ALA A 453 -20.29 -5.51 -7.51
C ALA A 453 -20.89 -4.38 -6.66
N ASP A 454 -20.21 -3.97 -5.58
CA ASP A 454 -20.62 -2.86 -4.71
C ASP A 454 -20.73 -1.55 -5.49
N SER A 455 -19.83 -1.30 -6.45
CA SER A 455 -19.88 -0.09 -7.28
C SER A 455 -21.14 -0.02 -8.18
N LEU A 456 -21.65 -1.17 -8.62
CA LEU A 456 -22.86 -1.29 -9.42
C LEU A 456 -24.12 -1.27 -8.52
N LEU A 457 -24.02 -1.89 -7.35
CA LEU A 457 -25.11 -2.01 -6.39
C LEU A 457 -25.41 -0.69 -5.69
N GLY A 458 -24.37 0.01 -5.21
CA GLY A 458 -24.50 1.18 -4.36
C GLY A 458 -24.89 0.85 -2.92
N PRO A 459 -24.94 1.87 -2.05
CA PRO A 459 -25.11 1.68 -0.61
C PRO A 459 -26.47 1.09 -0.22
N ILE A 460 -26.48 0.32 0.88
CA ILE A 460 -27.70 -0.16 1.54
C ILE A 460 -28.16 0.91 2.56
N GLU A 461 -29.38 1.45 2.39
CA GLU A 461 -29.90 2.60 3.17
C GLU A 461 -29.85 2.44 4.70
N SER A 462 -29.98 1.22 5.24
CA SER A 462 -29.91 0.96 6.69
C SER A 462 -28.58 1.36 7.33
N SER A 463 -27.51 1.43 6.54
CA SER A 463 -26.17 1.84 6.96
C SER A 463 -26.09 3.37 7.13
N ARG A 464 -26.68 4.14 6.21
CA ARG A 464 -26.71 5.63 6.28
C ARG A 464 -27.44 6.18 7.50
N ALA A 465 -28.55 5.55 7.91
CA ALA A 465 -29.35 6.01 9.05
C ALA A 465 -28.73 5.67 10.44
N LYS A 466 -27.89 4.63 10.51
CA LYS A 466 -27.11 4.29 11.71
C LYS A 466 -25.84 5.14 11.85
N LEU A 467 -25.15 5.43 10.74
CA LEU A 467 -23.94 6.26 10.73
C LEU A 467 -24.18 7.68 11.27
N ASN A 468 -25.31 8.31 10.94
CA ASN A 468 -25.64 9.66 11.45
C ASN A 468 -26.06 9.70 12.93
N ARG A 469 -26.14 8.55 13.63
CA ARG A 469 -26.67 8.43 14.99
C ARG A 469 -25.72 7.84 16.02
N GLN A 470 -24.56 7.33 15.63
CA GLN A 470 -23.60 6.78 16.59
C GLN A 470 -22.61 7.85 17.02
N PRO A 471 -22.59 8.25 18.32
CA PRO A 471 -21.40 8.90 18.86
C PRO A 471 -20.23 7.92 18.78
N ARG A 472 -19.05 8.42 18.35
CA ARG A 472 -17.80 7.66 18.37
C ARG A 472 -17.56 7.19 19.81
N VAL A 473 -17.62 5.88 20.04
CA VAL A 473 -17.26 5.28 21.32
C VAL A 473 -15.77 4.99 21.24
N SER A 474 -14.99 5.68 22.04
CA SER A 474 -13.56 5.45 22.21
C SER A 474 -13.32 4.03 22.72
N ASP A 475 -12.48 3.27 22.02
CA ASP A 475 -12.13 1.89 22.36
C ASP A 475 -11.22 1.85 23.62
N PRO A 476 -11.64 1.20 24.73
CA PRO A 476 -10.84 1.12 25.96
C PRO A 476 -9.51 0.37 25.78
N ASP A 477 -9.46 -0.61 24.88
CA ASP A 477 -8.26 -1.44 24.66
C ASP A 477 -7.20 -0.67 23.86
N ALA A 478 -7.63 0.19 22.93
CA ALA A 478 -6.72 1.09 22.21
C ALA A 478 -6.06 2.14 23.13
N ALA A 479 -6.74 2.57 24.20
CA ALA A 479 -6.16 3.46 25.20
C ALA A 479 -5.06 2.76 26.03
N GLN A 480 -5.21 1.46 26.28
CA GLN A 480 -4.22 0.65 27.00
C GLN A 480 -2.98 0.38 26.14
N VAL A 481 -3.16 0.15 24.83
CA VAL A 481 -2.05 0.00 23.86
C VAL A 481 -1.25 1.30 23.70
N VAL A 482 -1.92 2.46 23.70
CA VAL A 482 -1.24 3.78 23.68
C VAL A 482 -0.38 3.99 24.93
N ALA A 483 -0.84 3.51 26.09
CA ALA A 483 -0.11 3.57 27.35
C ALA A 483 1.08 2.57 27.39
N GLU A 484 0.91 1.35 26.88
CA GLU A 484 1.98 0.34 26.81
C GLU A 484 3.10 0.71 25.82
N LEU A 485 2.75 1.34 24.69
CA LEU A 485 3.73 1.80 23.68
C LEU A 485 4.39 3.14 24.04
N GLY A 486 4.02 3.77 25.16
CA GLY A 486 4.61 5.04 25.60
C GLY A 486 4.33 6.22 24.67
N VAL A 487 3.30 6.15 23.83
CA VAL A 487 2.91 7.17 22.84
C VAL A 487 1.83 8.14 23.37
N GLU A 488 1.69 8.24 24.69
CA GLU A 488 0.78 9.17 25.34
C GLU A 488 1.05 10.62 24.89
N GLY A 489 0.12 11.18 24.10
CA GLY A 489 0.20 12.54 23.55
C GLY A 489 0.44 12.63 22.04
N PHE A 490 0.74 11.52 21.35
CA PHE A 490 1.05 11.50 19.92
C PHE A 490 -0.07 10.96 19.03
N PHE A 491 -0.83 9.99 19.55
CA PHE A 491 -2.00 9.41 18.88
C PHE A 491 -3.17 9.37 19.84
N SER A 492 -4.38 9.62 19.33
CA SER A 492 -5.58 9.24 20.07
C SER A 492 -5.83 7.73 19.94
N PRO A 493 -6.49 7.08 20.91
CA PRO A 493 -6.90 5.68 20.79
C PRO A 493 -7.69 5.40 19.50
N ASP A 494 -8.49 6.36 19.04
CA ASP A 494 -9.29 6.24 17.81
C ASP A 494 -8.42 6.32 16.53
N GLU A 495 -7.29 7.04 16.56
CA GLU A 495 -6.34 7.16 15.45
C GLU A 495 -5.47 5.92 15.33
N LEU A 496 -5.02 5.36 16.45
CA LEU A 496 -4.28 4.10 16.48
C LEU A 496 -5.18 2.94 16.00
N ALA A 497 -6.45 2.94 16.43
CA ALA A 497 -7.46 2.00 15.95
C ALA A 497 -7.81 2.17 14.47
N GLN A 498 -7.80 3.39 13.92
CA GLN A 498 -7.97 3.61 12.47
C GLN A 498 -6.73 3.20 11.65
N ARG A 499 -5.54 3.41 12.20
CA ARG A 499 -4.25 3.12 11.55
C ARG A 499 -3.88 1.64 11.61
N TYR A 500 -4.32 0.94 12.66
CA TYR A 500 -4.03 -0.47 12.90
C TYR A 500 -5.27 -1.34 13.13
N ALA A 501 -6.45 -0.91 12.64
CA ALA A 501 -7.69 -1.67 12.75
C ALA A 501 -7.43 -3.15 12.44
N ASP A 502 -7.47 -4.01 13.46
CA ASP A 502 -7.43 -5.44 13.28
C ASP A 502 -8.71 -5.81 12.51
N PRO A 503 -8.62 -6.49 11.35
CA PRO A 503 -9.80 -6.95 10.62
C PRO A 503 -10.74 -7.85 11.44
N ARG A 504 -10.30 -8.30 12.63
CA ARG A 504 -11.06 -9.14 13.56
C ARG A 504 -11.92 -8.35 14.56
N ASP A 505 -11.60 -7.09 14.81
CA ASP A 505 -12.38 -6.24 15.71
C ASP A 505 -13.40 -5.48 14.88
N GLY A 506 -14.63 -6.00 14.88
CA GLY A 506 -15.77 -5.57 14.07
C GLY A 506 -16.28 -4.14 14.35
N GLY A 507 -15.40 -3.15 14.24
CA GLY A 507 -15.60 -1.75 14.58
C GLY A 507 -15.48 -0.78 13.41
N PHE A 508 -15.70 -1.21 12.17
CA PHE A 508 -16.01 -0.29 11.07
C PHE A 508 -17.10 -0.89 10.18
N ILE A 509 -18.36 -0.56 10.46
CA ILE A 509 -19.40 -0.53 9.42
C ILE A 509 -19.12 0.76 8.62
N GLY A 510 -18.03 0.73 7.84
CA GLY A 510 -17.68 1.81 6.91
C GLY A 510 -18.77 1.98 5.86
N SER A 511 -18.96 3.20 5.39
CA SER A 511 -19.85 3.51 4.26
C SER A 511 -19.59 2.57 3.08
N ASP A 512 -20.64 2.07 2.43
CA ASP A 512 -20.51 1.25 1.20
C ASP A 512 -19.82 2.01 0.03
N GLU A 513 -19.54 3.31 0.17
CA GLU A 513 -18.78 4.09 -0.80
C GLU A 513 -17.28 4.14 -0.46
N PRO A 514 -16.40 3.85 -1.43
CA PRO A 514 -14.97 3.92 -1.22
C PRO A 514 -14.52 5.37 -1.03
N ARG A 515 -13.69 5.63 -0.03
CA ARG A 515 -12.96 6.90 0.13
C ARG A 515 -12.14 7.16 -1.14
N THR A 516 -12.19 8.39 -1.63
CA THR A 516 -11.38 8.84 -2.77
C THR A 516 -10.12 9.54 -2.28
N PHE A 517 -9.05 9.44 -3.07
CA PHE A 517 -7.75 10.03 -2.79
C PHE A 517 -7.32 10.94 -3.93
N GLY A 518 -6.52 11.95 -3.58
CA GLY A 518 -5.98 12.91 -4.55
C GLY A 518 -4.86 12.31 -5.39
N HIS A 519 -4.10 11.39 -4.79
CA HIS A 519 -3.03 10.62 -5.41
C HIS A 519 -3.00 9.19 -4.85
N VAL A 520 -2.67 8.21 -5.69
CA VAL A 520 -2.46 6.81 -5.27
C VAL A 520 -1.07 6.34 -5.69
N VAL A 521 -0.29 5.88 -4.71
CA VAL A 521 0.98 5.19 -4.91
C VAL A 521 0.74 3.69 -4.81
N VAL A 522 1.24 2.92 -5.77
CA VAL A 522 1.14 1.46 -5.77
C VAL A 522 2.55 0.90 -5.89
N ASP A 523 3.01 0.24 -4.84
CA ASP A 523 4.27 -0.52 -4.87
C ASP A 523 4.01 -2.00 -5.19
N GLU A 524 5.03 -2.68 -5.72
CA GLU A 524 4.93 -4.04 -6.26
C GLU A 524 3.75 -4.20 -7.25
N ALA A 525 3.51 -3.16 -8.03
CA ALA A 525 2.31 -3.01 -8.85
C ALA A 525 2.16 -4.08 -9.94
N GLN A 526 3.26 -4.77 -10.28
CA GLN A 526 3.25 -5.90 -11.21
C GLN A 526 2.48 -7.12 -10.69
N ASP A 527 2.18 -7.21 -9.40
CA ASP A 527 1.41 -8.34 -8.84
C ASP A 527 -0.10 -8.10 -8.85
N LEU A 528 -0.55 -6.87 -9.12
CA LEU A 528 -1.97 -6.56 -9.15
C LEU A 528 -2.63 -7.11 -10.42
N SER A 529 -3.76 -7.77 -10.21
CA SER A 529 -4.66 -8.19 -11.29
C SER A 529 -5.39 -6.98 -11.92
N PRO A 530 -5.84 -7.10 -13.18
CA PRO A 530 -6.66 -6.07 -13.82
C PRO A 530 -7.92 -5.67 -13.01
N MET A 531 -8.58 -6.62 -12.33
CA MET A 531 -9.71 -6.30 -11.45
C MET A 531 -9.30 -5.50 -10.20
N GLN A 532 -8.12 -5.77 -9.62
CA GLN A 532 -7.58 -4.94 -8.53
C GLN A 532 -7.24 -3.52 -9.02
N TRP A 533 -6.73 -3.36 -10.24
CA TRP A 533 -6.54 -2.03 -10.84
C TRP A 533 -7.84 -1.25 -10.97
N ARG A 534 -8.93 -1.90 -11.41
CA ARG A 534 -10.26 -1.27 -11.45
C ARG A 534 -10.73 -0.80 -10.07
N MET A 535 -10.46 -1.60 -9.03
CA MET A 535 -10.73 -1.24 -7.63
C MET A 535 -9.95 0.00 -7.19
N LEU A 536 -8.70 0.15 -7.61
CA LEU A 536 -7.88 1.34 -7.29
C LEU A 536 -8.30 2.57 -8.08
N VAL A 537 -8.66 2.45 -9.37
CA VAL A 537 -9.13 3.58 -10.19
C VAL A 537 -10.37 4.24 -9.58
N ARG A 538 -11.29 3.45 -9.00
CA ARG A 538 -12.46 3.99 -8.29
C ARG A 538 -12.10 4.86 -7.07
N ARG A 539 -10.93 4.64 -6.49
CA ARG A 539 -10.39 5.39 -5.34
C ARG A 539 -9.52 6.57 -5.77
N CYS A 540 -9.22 6.72 -7.06
CA CYS A 540 -8.46 7.86 -7.61
C CYS A 540 -9.19 8.50 -8.81
N PRO A 541 -10.28 9.27 -8.58
CA PRO A 541 -10.99 9.93 -9.67
C PRO A 541 -10.10 10.90 -10.47
N SER A 542 -9.16 11.56 -9.78
CA SER A 542 -8.13 12.43 -10.38
C SER A 542 -7.21 11.66 -11.34
N GLY A 543 -7.10 10.33 -11.18
CA GLY A 543 -6.19 9.41 -11.85
C GLY A 543 -4.73 9.82 -11.79
N SER A 544 -4.37 10.58 -10.75
CA SER A 544 -2.99 10.85 -10.39
C SER A 544 -2.45 9.60 -9.68
N MET A 545 -1.54 8.89 -10.33
CA MET A 545 -1.02 7.63 -9.81
C MET A 545 0.50 7.55 -9.97
N THR A 546 1.17 7.00 -8.96
CA THR A 546 2.55 6.54 -9.04
C THR A 546 2.55 5.02 -8.96
N VAL A 547 2.94 4.37 -10.05
CA VAL A 547 2.94 2.91 -10.21
C VAL A 547 4.39 2.45 -10.16
N VAL A 548 4.74 1.65 -9.17
CA VAL A 548 6.11 1.23 -8.90
C VAL A 548 6.19 -0.29 -8.95
N GLY A 549 7.17 -0.83 -9.68
CA GLY A 549 7.32 -2.28 -9.75
C GLY A 549 8.37 -2.79 -10.73
N ASP A 550 8.38 -4.11 -10.92
CA ASP A 550 9.31 -4.83 -11.80
C ASP A 550 8.67 -6.13 -12.30
N PHE A 551 8.44 -6.27 -13.61
CA PHE A 551 7.89 -7.51 -14.16
C PHE A 551 8.83 -8.73 -14.06
N GLY A 552 10.13 -8.52 -13.84
CA GLY A 552 11.05 -9.59 -13.45
C GLY A 552 10.72 -10.19 -12.07
N GLN A 553 9.98 -9.45 -11.24
CA GLN A 553 9.55 -9.83 -9.89
C GLN A 553 8.04 -10.12 -9.81
N ALA A 554 7.36 -10.31 -10.95
CA ALA A 554 5.94 -10.68 -10.97
C ALA A 554 5.77 -12.13 -10.54
N SER A 555 5.08 -12.36 -9.41
CA SER A 555 4.95 -13.68 -8.78
C SER A 555 3.50 -14.14 -8.57
N THR A 556 2.52 -13.28 -8.89
CA THR A 556 1.10 -13.57 -8.70
C THR A 556 0.42 -14.02 -9.99
N ALA A 557 -0.42 -15.06 -9.92
CA ALA A 557 -1.20 -15.51 -11.06
C ALA A 557 -2.31 -14.51 -11.42
N GLY A 558 -2.51 -14.22 -12.70
CA GLY A 558 -3.52 -13.25 -13.15
C GLY A 558 -3.08 -11.79 -13.09
N SER A 559 -1.81 -11.53 -12.76
CA SER A 559 -1.22 -10.20 -12.88
C SER A 559 -1.13 -9.74 -14.34
N ALA A 560 -0.96 -8.43 -14.53
CA ALA A 560 -0.70 -7.87 -15.86
C ALA A 560 0.59 -8.45 -16.47
N SER A 561 0.67 -8.49 -17.79
CA SER A 561 1.85 -8.98 -18.50
C SER A 561 2.88 -7.90 -18.84
N SER A 562 2.48 -6.63 -18.81
CA SER A 562 3.32 -5.48 -19.13
C SER A 562 2.74 -4.18 -18.58
N TRP A 563 3.56 -3.12 -18.56
CA TRP A 563 3.10 -1.78 -18.15
C TRP A 563 2.04 -1.23 -19.12
N ASP A 564 2.14 -1.53 -20.42
CA ASP A 564 1.13 -1.15 -21.40
C ASP A 564 -0.24 -1.77 -21.08
N ALA A 565 -0.28 -3.03 -20.61
CA ALA A 565 -1.52 -3.67 -20.19
C ALA A 565 -2.11 -3.02 -18.92
N VAL A 566 -1.25 -2.61 -17.98
CA VAL A 566 -1.67 -1.85 -16.80
C VAL A 566 -2.26 -0.50 -17.22
N LEU A 567 -1.54 0.28 -18.04
CA LEU A 567 -1.96 1.60 -18.50
C LEU A 567 -3.29 1.57 -19.27
N LYS A 568 -3.52 0.53 -20.08
CA LYS A 568 -4.83 0.28 -20.74
C LYS A 568 -5.99 0.15 -19.75
N THR A 569 -5.72 -0.41 -18.58
CA THR A 569 -6.73 -0.55 -17.51
C THR A 569 -7.00 0.76 -16.78
N LEU A 570 -6.02 1.68 -16.76
CA LEU A 570 -6.05 2.94 -16.02
C LEU A 570 -6.69 4.14 -16.76
N ASP A 571 -7.16 3.94 -18.00
CA ASP A 571 -7.65 4.95 -18.98
C ASP A 571 -6.54 5.60 -19.82
N GLU A 572 -6.41 5.15 -21.08
CA GLU A 572 -5.41 5.62 -22.06
C GLU A 572 -5.45 7.12 -22.35
N ARG A 573 -6.53 7.82 -21.97
CA ARG A 573 -6.66 9.27 -22.22
C ARG A 573 -5.87 10.12 -21.23
N ARG A 574 -5.37 9.53 -20.15
CA ARG A 574 -4.56 10.24 -19.15
C ARG A 574 -3.09 10.26 -19.60
N PRO A 575 -2.35 11.36 -19.36
CA PRO A 575 -0.93 11.37 -19.65
C PRO A 575 -0.22 10.31 -18.81
N SER A 576 0.73 9.60 -19.41
CA SER A 576 1.58 8.65 -18.72
C SER A 576 3.04 8.89 -19.06
N ASP A 577 3.91 8.65 -18.07
CA ASP A 577 5.37 8.70 -18.23
C ASP A 577 5.99 7.47 -17.59
N VAL A 578 7.13 7.02 -18.11
CA VAL A 578 7.84 5.83 -17.64
C VAL A 578 9.29 6.21 -17.34
N VAL A 579 9.67 6.10 -16.07
CA VAL A 579 11.05 6.29 -15.62
C VAL A 579 11.64 4.93 -15.27
N THR A 580 12.80 4.60 -15.88
CA THR A 580 13.52 3.37 -15.61
C THR A 580 14.72 3.65 -14.72
N LEU A 581 14.80 2.97 -13.58
CA LEU A 581 15.97 2.96 -12.70
C LEU A 581 16.93 1.84 -13.16
N SER A 582 18.11 2.22 -13.60
CA SER A 582 19.04 1.31 -14.30
C SER A 582 20.12 0.71 -13.40
N VAL A 583 20.42 1.36 -12.28
CA VAL A 583 21.53 1.01 -11.38
C VAL A 583 21.03 0.47 -10.05
N ASN A 584 21.54 -0.70 -9.66
CA ASN A 584 21.29 -1.33 -8.37
C ASN A 584 22.43 -0.99 -7.41
N TYR A 585 22.07 -0.37 -6.28
CA TYR A 585 22.99 0.05 -5.23
C TYR A 585 22.87 -0.80 -3.95
N ARG A 586 21.85 -1.66 -3.86
CA ARG A 586 21.50 -2.37 -2.62
C ARG A 586 21.88 -3.84 -2.62
N THR A 587 21.81 -4.54 -3.73
CA THR A 587 22.15 -5.98 -3.79
C THR A 587 23.54 -6.14 -4.42
N PRO A 588 24.50 -6.80 -3.75
CA PRO A 588 25.87 -6.99 -4.27
C PRO A 588 25.91 -7.71 -5.62
N ALA A 589 26.96 -7.43 -6.41
CA ALA A 589 27.15 -8.01 -7.74
C ALA A 589 27.23 -9.55 -7.71
N GLU A 590 27.81 -10.14 -6.68
CA GLU A 590 27.95 -11.59 -6.48
C GLU A 590 26.59 -12.28 -6.32
N ILE A 591 25.70 -11.68 -5.52
CA ILE A 591 24.31 -12.17 -5.35
C ILE A 591 23.52 -11.97 -6.65
N MET A 592 23.69 -10.82 -7.30
CA MET A 592 23.02 -10.54 -8.57
C MET A 592 23.45 -11.50 -9.68
N ALA A 593 24.72 -11.92 -9.72
CA ALA A 593 25.20 -12.91 -10.68
C ALA A 593 24.45 -14.24 -10.57
N VAL A 594 24.22 -14.75 -9.34
CA VAL A 594 23.35 -15.91 -9.09
C VAL A 594 21.91 -15.63 -9.52
N ALA A 595 21.36 -14.50 -9.09
CA ALA A 595 19.97 -14.16 -9.33
C ALA A 595 19.66 -13.96 -10.83
N HIS A 596 20.61 -13.46 -11.63
CA HIS A 596 20.45 -13.29 -13.07
C HIS A 596 20.24 -14.62 -13.81
N GLY A 597 20.86 -15.72 -13.36
CA GLY A 597 20.62 -17.05 -13.92
C GLY A 597 19.17 -17.49 -13.73
N VAL A 598 18.60 -17.22 -12.55
CA VAL A 598 17.19 -17.48 -12.24
C VAL A 598 16.26 -16.57 -13.01
N LEU A 599 16.60 -15.28 -13.13
CA LEU A 599 15.83 -14.30 -13.89
C LEU A 599 15.78 -14.66 -15.38
N ALA A 600 16.90 -15.07 -15.98
CA ALA A 600 16.96 -15.46 -17.39
C ALA A 600 16.05 -16.67 -17.69
N ALA A 601 15.88 -17.58 -16.72
CA ALA A 601 14.98 -18.73 -16.85
C ALA A 601 13.50 -18.35 -16.62
N GLY A 602 13.19 -17.47 -15.66
CA GLY A 602 11.81 -17.09 -15.32
C GLY A 602 11.22 -15.92 -16.13
N ALA A 603 12.07 -15.02 -16.64
CA ALA A 603 11.69 -13.80 -17.35
C ALA A 603 12.76 -13.39 -18.38
N PRO A 604 12.93 -14.15 -19.48
CA PRO A 604 14.02 -13.95 -20.44
C PRO A 604 14.01 -12.59 -21.14
N ASP A 605 12.85 -11.93 -21.23
CA ASP A 605 12.70 -10.63 -21.90
C ASP A 605 13.08 -9.44 -20.98
N ILE A 606 13.33 -9.69 -19.69
CA ILE A 606 13.68 -8.63 -18.72
C ILE A 606 15.18 -8.45 -18.68
N LYS A 607 15.63 -7.21 -18.89
CA LYS A 607 17.04 -6.85 -18.78
C LYS A 607 17.45 -6.74 -17.30
N PRO A 608 18.52 -7.41 -16.87
CA PRO A 608 19.04 -7.27 -15.52
C PRO A 608 19.61 -5.86 -15.29
N THR A 609 19.55 -5.40 -14.04
CA THR A 609 20.18 -4.15 -13.60
C THR A 609 21.67 -4.31 -13.37
N ARG A 610 22.42 -3.20 -13.53
CA ARG A 610 23.84 -3.17 -13.21
C ARG A 610 24.02 -2.97 -11.71
N ALA A 611 24.60 -3.94 -11.02
CA ALA A 611 25.07 -3.76 -9.65
C ALA A 611 26.38 -2.97 -9.65
N VAL A 612 26.49 -1.97 -8.79
CA VAL A 612 27.73 -1.18 -8.60
C VAL A 612 28.46 -1.49 -7.29
N ARG A 613 27.85 -2.28 -6.42
CA ARG A 613 28.40 -2.66 -5.13
C ARG A 613 28.89 -4.10 -5.15
N GLU A 614 30.05 -4.33 -4.54
CA GLU A 614 30.67 -5.65 -4.36
C GLU A 614 30.97 -5.83 -2.87
N THR A 615 30.80 -7.05 -2.35
CA THR A 615 31.15 -7.39 -0.96
C THR A 615 32.42 -8.23 -0.90
N GLY A 616 32.85 -8.82 -2.02
CA GLY A 616 33.92 -9.82 -2.08
C GLY A 616 33.48 -11.18 -1.51
N VAL A 617 32.22 -11.34 -1.11
CA VAL A 617 31.67 -12.56 -0.51
C VAL A 617 30.68 -13.20 -1.46
N TRP A 618 31.05 -14.37 -2.00
CA TRP A 618 30.18 -15.13 -2.90
C TRP A 618 29.10 -15.90 -2.14
N PRO A 619 27.89 -16.05 -2.71
CA PRO A 619 26.83 -16.87 -2.13
C PRO A 619 27.27 -18.32 -1.85
N LYS A 620 26.92 -18.83 -0.67
CA LYS A 620 27.27 -20.18 -0.22
C LYS A 620 26.14 -21.15 -0.54
N PHE A 621 26.48 -22.35 -1.02
CA PHE A 621 25.54 -23.44 -1.26
C PHE A 621 25.95 -24.64 -0.41
N GLU A 622 25.10 -25.03 0.53
CA GLU A 622 25.34 -26.10 1.48
C GLU A 622 24.37 -27.25 1.24
N LYS A 623 24.91 -28.36 0.72
CA LYS A 623 24.16 -29.60 0.53
C LYS A 623 24.26 -30.46 1.80
N VAL A 624 23.11 -30.85 2.35
CA VAL A 624 23.03 -31.64 3.58
C VAL A 624 22.11 -32.86 3.41
N GLU A 625 22.19 -33.80 4.34
CA GLU A 625 21.21 -34.89 4.42
C GLU A 625 19.86 -34.34 4.92
N SER A 626 18.74 -34.96 4.50
CA SER A 626 17.39 -34.46 4.83
C SER A 626 17.13 -34.33 6.34
N GLY A 627 17.74 -35.19 7.15
CA GLY A 627 17.63 -35.13 8.62
C GLY A 627 18.37 -33.96 9.26
N ASP A 628 19.34 -33.36 8.56
CA ASP A 628 20.22 -32.30 9.08
C ASP A 628 19.80 -30.90 8.59
N LEU A 629 18.78 -30.80 7.74
CA LEU A 629 18.33 -29.56 7.09
C LEU A 629 18.09 -28.41 8.09
N ILE A 630 17.32 -28.67 9.13
CA ILE A 630 16.96 -27.66 10.15
C ILE A 630 18.19 -27.25 10.97
N LEU A 631 19.07 -28.20 11.29
CA LEU A 631 20.29 -27.94 12.05
C LEU A 631 21.25 -27.05 11.24
N ALA A 632 21.47 -27.38 9.97
CA ALA A 632 22.34 -26.61 9.09
C ALA A 632 21.80 -25.20 8.83
N ALA A 633 20.49 -25.06 8.56
CA ALA A 633 19.85 -23.76 8.43
C ALA A 633 19.97 -22.93 9.72
N GLY A 634 19.84 -23.57 10.89
CA GLY A 634 20.02 -22.92 12.18
C GLY A 634 21.46 -22.45 12.41
N GLU A 635 22.45 -23.28 12.10
CA GLU A 635 23.87 -22.92 12.21
C GLU A 635 24.24 -21.77 11.26
N ALA A 636 23.77 -21.81 10.01
CA ALA A 636 23.96 -20.71 9.07
C ALA A 636 23.36 -19.39 9.59
N ALA A 637 22.17 -19.44 10.22
CA ALA A 637 21.57 -18.26 10.84
C ALA A 637 22.38 -17.73 12.03
N ARG A 638 22.91 -18.60 12.91
CA ARG A 638 23.77 -18.17 14.03
C ARG A 638 25.05 -17.50 13.54
N GLN A 639 25.67 -18.06 12.50
CA GLN A 639 26.86 -17.47 11.90
C GLN A 639 26.55 -16.09 11.31
N ALA A 640 25.40 -15.91 10.67
CA ALA A 640 24.95 -14.62 10.16
C ALA A 640 24.72 -13.59 11.28
N ILE A 641 24.07 -13.99 12.38
CA ILE A 641 23.85 -13.10 13.54
C ILE A 641 25.18 -12.62 14.13
N ALA A 642 26.20 -13.48 14.18
CA ALA A 642 27.51 -13.12 14.72
C ALA A 642 28.23 -12.03 13.89
N ILE A 643 27.84 -11.84 12.62
CA ILE A 643 28.35 -10.77 11.76
C ILE A 643 27.67 -9.42 12.10
N GLY A 644 26.45 -9.45 12.62
CA GLY A 644 25.61 -8.27 12.87
C GLY A 644 24.67 -7.95 11.71
N GLY A 645 23.70 -7.06 11.95
CA GLY A 645 22.62 -6.74 11.01
C GLY A 645 21.43 -7.70 11.04
N THR A 646 20.54 -7.54 10.07
CA THR A 646 19.26 -8.28 9.99
C THR A 646 19.44 -9.66 9.34
N VAL A 647 18.83 -10.70 9.94
CA VAL A 647 18.90 -12.08 9.43
C VAL A 647 17.50 -12.60 9.09
N ALA A 648 17.34 -13.08 7.86
CA ALA A 648 16.12 -13.73 7.41
C ALA A 648 16.37 -15.19 6.99
N VAL A 649 15.56 -16.10 7.52
CA VAL A 649 15.48 -17.49 7.05
C VAL A 649 14.22 -17.63 6.21
N VAL A 650 14.39 -17.85 4.91
CA VAL A 650 13.28 -18.06 3.97
C VAL A 650 13.14 -19.56 3.71
N ALA A 651 12.06 -20.16 4.21
CA ALA A 651 11.85 -21.60 4.20
C ALA A 651 10.39 -21.98 3.87
N PRO A 652 10.14 -23.20 3.36
CA PRO A 652 8.78 -23.71 3.20
C PRO A 652 8.03 -23.72 4.55
N ARG A 653 6.75 -23.35 4.53
CA ARG A 653 5.91 -23.24 5.74
C ARG A 653 5.95 -24.45 6.68
N PRO A 654 6.00 -25.71 6.20
CA PRO A 654 6.11 -26.88 7.08
C PRO A 654 7.33 -26.86 8.00
N HIS A 655 8.44 -26.20 7.61
CA HIS A 655 9.67 -26.14 8.40
C HIS A 655 9.72 -24.98 9.39
N HIS A 656 8.75 -24.05 9.36
CA HIS A 656 8.81 -22.83 10.17
C HIS A 656 8.84 -23.11 11.67
N LEU A 657 8.00 -24.02 12.15
CA LEU A 657 7.94 -24.35 13.58
C LEU A 657 9.22 -25.01 14.08
N ASP A 658 9.79 -25.91 13.28
CA ASP A 658 11.05 -26.60 13.61
C ASP A 658 12.23 -25.61 13.62
N LEU A 659 12.27 -24.67 12.67
CA LEU A 659 13.27 -23.60 12.64
C LEU A 659 13.15 -22.65 13.83
N VAL A 660 11.92 -22.25 14.20
CA VAL A 660 11.68 -21.44 15.41
C VAL A 660 12.19 -22.18 16.65
N ALA A 661 11.88 -23.47 16.79
CA ALA A 661 12.33 -24.27 17.91
C ALA A 661 13.87 -24.41 17.95
N ALA A 662 14.51 -24.63 16.79
CA ALA A 662 15.95 -24.77 16.67
C ALA A 662 16.72 -23.47 16.96
N LEU A 663 16.10 -22.31 16.71
CA LEU A 663 16.69 -20.98 16.87
C LEU A 663 16.10 -20.18 18.05
N ALA A 664 15.44 -20.86 18.99
CA ALA A 664 14.81 -20.22 20.14
C ALA A 664 15.83 -19.47 21.02
N ASP A 665 17.06 -19.98 21.11
CA ASP A 665 18.15 -19.39 21.90
C ASP A 665 18.68 -18.06 21.34
N VAL A 666 18.44 -17.79 20.05
CA VAL A 666 18.78 -16.51 19.39
C VAL A 666 17.56 -15.64 19.11
N GLY A 667 16.40 -16.01 19.65
CA GLY A 667 15.17 -15.21 19.58
C GLY A 667 14.50 -15.22 18.21
N ALA A 668 14.54 -16.34 17.48
CA ALA A 668 13.86 -16.44 16.19
C ALA A 668 12.33 -16.36 16.30
N VAL A 669 11.72 -15.61 15.37
CA VAL A 669 10.27 -15.43 15.30
C VAL A 669 9.77 -15.71 13.90
N THR A 670 8.61 -16.38 13.78
CA THR A 670 7.97 -16.66 12.49
C THR A 670 7.04 -15.53 12.09
N ALA A 671 7.22 -15.01 10.86
CA ALA A 671 6.31 -14.26 9.98
C ALA A 671 5.10 -13.47 10.57
N THR A 672 5.18 -13.00 11.81
CA THR A 672 4.29 -12.01 12.43
C THR A 672 4.96 -10.64 12.37
N VAL A 673 4.23 -9.59 12.77
CA VAL A 673 4.79 -8.23 12.88
C VAL A 673 6.07 -8.22 13.74
N ASP A 674 6.12 -9.08 14.75
CA ASP A 674 7.26 -9.20 15.68
C ASP A 674 8.53 -9.74 15.01
N ALA A 675 8.42 -10.42 13.87
CA ALA A 675 9.57 -10.99 13.15
C ALA A 675 10.49 -9.94 12.51
N LEU A 676 10.00 -8.72 12.29
CA LEU A 676 10.80 -7.63 11.73
C LEU A 676 11.84 -7.13 12.73
N ASP A 677 11.45 -6.99 14.00
CA ASP A 677 12.31 -6.49 15.08
C ASP A 677 13.09 -7.63 15.77
N ALA A 678 12.84 -8.88 15.39
CA ALA A 678 13.53 -10.05 15.91
C ALA A 678 14.96 -10.18 15.32
N PRO A 679 15.93 -10.72 16.08
CA PRO A 679 17.27 -11.01 15.56
C PRO A 679 17.26 -11.94 14.34
N VAL A 680 16.32 -12.89 14.31
CA VAL A 680 16.07 -13.78 13.17
C VAL A 680 14.60 -13.83 12.83
N GLY A 681 14.25 -13.39 11.64
CA GLY A 681 12.90 -13.57 11.09
C GLY A 681 12.82 -14.82 10.21
N ILE A 682 11.82 -15.66 10.44
CA ILE A 682 11.52 -16.82 9.58
C ILE A 682 10.32 -16.48 8.69
N TYR A 683 10.52 -16.57 7.38
CA TYR A 683 9.56 -16.16 6.35
C TYR A 683 9.28 -17.28 5.35
N ASP A 684 8.12 -17.23 4.71
CA ASP A 684 7.94 -17.91 3.42
C ASP A 684 8.34 -16.96 2.28
N ALA A 685 8.41 -17.48 1.07
CA ALA A 685 8.88 -16.69 -0.08
C ALA A 685 8.02 -15.43 -0.34
N ARG A 686 6.71 -15.49 -0.08
CA ARG A 686 5.80 -14.35 -0.25
C ARG A 686 5.92 -13.32 0.88
N GLY A 687 6.14 -13.76 2.11
CA GLY A 687 6.31 -12.89 3.28
C GLY A 687 7.60 -12.08 3.25
N ALA A 688 8.64 -12.58 2.59
CA ALA A 688 9.89 -11.85 2.39
C ALA A 688 9.78 -10.73 1.31
N LYS A 689 8.70 -10.70 0.52
CA LYS A 689 8.53 -9.74 -0.58
C LYS A 689 8.40 -8.31 -0.07
N GLY A 690 9.12 -7.39 -0.71
CA GLY A 690 9.19 -5.97 -0.34
C GLY A 690 10.13 -5.67 0.85
N LEU A 691 10.64 -6.70 1.54
CA LEU A 691 11.59 -6.55 2.64
C LEU A 691 13.04 -6.58 2.12
N GLU A 692 14.01 -6.19 2.93
CA GLU A 692 15.44 -6.27 2.61
C GLU A 692 16.19 -6.63 3.89
N PHE A 693 17.11 -7.57 3.81
CA PHE A 693 17.85 -8.10 4.95
C PHE A 693 19.35 -8.13 4.65
N ASP A 694 20.19 -7.93 5.65
CA ASP A 694 21.64 -8.04 5.48
C ASP A 694 22.03 -9.47 5.11
N HIS A 695 21.49 -10.45 5.83
CA HIS A 695 21.80 -11.86 5.59
C HIS A 695 20.53 -12.66 5.30
N VAL A 696 20.53 -13.42 4.22
CA VAL A 696 19.41 -14.30 3.85
C VAL A 696 19.88 -15.75 3.76
N ILE A 697 19.18 -16.61 4.47
CA ILE A 697 19.33 -18.07 4.42
C ILE A 697 18.11 -18.62 3.68
N VAL A 698 18.31 -19.21 2.50
CA VAL A 698 17.26 -19.85 1.70
C VAL A 698 17.30 -21.34 1.95
N VAL A 699 16.21 -21.89 2.50
CA VAL A 699 16.10 -23.31 2.85
C VAL A 699 15.24 -24.02 1.81
N GLU A 700 15.76 -25.10 1.24
CA GLU A 700 15.06 -26.00 0.31
C GLU A 700 14.37 -25.26 -0.85
N PRO A 701 15.13 -24.57 -1.73
CA PRO A 701 14.58 -23.67 -2.75
C PRO A 701 13.64 -24.35 -3.74
N ILE A 702 13.80 -25.65 -4.00
CA ILE A 702 12.92 -26.42 -4.90
C ILE A 702 11.51 -26.59 -4.33
N GLN A 703 11.35 -26.59 -3.01
CA GLN A 703 10.05 -26.66 -2.33
C GLN A 703 9.44 -25.28 -2.10
N LEU A 704 10.25 -24.21 -2.14
CA LEU A 704 9.78 -22.83 -1.97
C LEU A 704 8.94 -22.33 -3.15
N VAL A 705 9.20 -22.84 -4.35
CA VAL A 705 8.62 -22.30 -5.58
C VAL A 705 8.17 -23.40 -6.52
N THR A 706 7.16 -23.08 -7.34
CA THR A 706 6.76 -23.95 -8.44
C THR A 706 7.83 -23.97 -9.54
N PRO A 707 8.00 -25.07 -10.28
CA PRO A 707 9.03 -25.17 -11.33
C PRO A 707 8.66 -24.43 -12.63
N ASP A 708 7.72 -23.48 -12.56
CA ASP A 708 7.27 -22.66 -13.67
C ASP A 708 7.86 -21.25 -13.61
N ALA A 709 7.58 -20.44 -14.64
CA ALA A 709 8.13 -19.08 -14.74
C ALA A 709 7.77 -18.19 -13.53
N LEU A 710 6.56 -18.34 -12.97
CA LEU A 710 6.13 -17.56 -11.80
C LEU A 710 6.91 -17.96 -10.54
N GLY A 711 7.11 -19.26 -10.33
CA GLY A 711 7.92 -19.74 -9.21
C GLY A 711 9.39 -19.31 -9.33
N LEU A 712 9.98 -19.35 -10.52
CA LEU A 712 11.35 -18.86 -10.74
C LEU A 712 11.48 -17.35 -10.47
N ARG A 713 10.48 -16.54 -10.84
CA ARG A 713 10.46 -15.11 -10.50
C ARG A 713 10.33 -14.88 -8.99
N LEU A 714 9.54 -15.70 -8.30
CA LEU A 714 9.46 -15.66 -6.84
C LEU A 714 10.80 -16.02 -6.19
N LEU A 715 11.51 -17.01 -6.74
CA LEU A 715 12.86 -17.37 -6.29
C LEU A 715 13.85 -16.23 -6.53
N TYR A 716 13.79 -15.57 -7.70
CA TYR A 716 14.56 -14.36 -7.97
C TYR A 716 14.28 -13.25 -6.93
N VAL A 717 13.02 -13.04 -6.54
CA VAL A 717 12.67 -12.10 -5.46
C VAL A 717 13.35 -12.49 -4.16
N VAL A 718 13.28 -13.76 -3.75
CA VAL A 718 13.89 -14.27 -2.50
C VAL A 718 15.41 -14.05 -2.48
N LEU A 719 16.11 -14.42 -3.55
CA LEU A 719 17.57 -14.31 -3.63
C LEU A 719 18.02 -12.84 -3.56
N THR A 720 17.23 -11.93 -4.13
CA THR A 720 17.55 -10.49 -4.18
C THR A 720 17.14 -9.73 -2.92
N ARG A 721 16.62 -10.40 -1.89
CA ARG A 721 16.35 -9.77 -0.59
C ARG A 721 17.62 -9.50 0.23
N ALA A 722 18.71 -10.18 -0.10
CA ALA A 722 19.99 -10.07 0.60
C ALA A 722 20.76 -8.79 0.20
N THR A 723 21.28 -8.08 1.20
CA THR A 723 22.13 -6.89 1.03
C THR A 723 23.54 -7.09 1.56
N GLN A 724 23.91 -8.24 2.10
CA GLN A 724 25.32 -8.54 2.43
C GLN A 724 25.65 -9.97 1.99
N ASN A 725 24.99 -10.96 2.59
CA ASN A 725 25.30 -12.37 2.38
C ASN A 725 24.06 -13.20 2.01
N LEU A 726 24.29 -14.21 1.19
CA LEU A 726 23.29 -15.19 0.79
C LEU A 726 23.84 -16.61 1.02
N THR A 727 23.09 -17.42 1.77
CA THR A 727 23.37 -18.84 1.99
C THR A 727 22.17 -19.66 1.54
N VAL A 728 22.40 -20.71 0.75
CA VAL A 728 21.37 -21.66 0.32
C VAL A 728 21.66 -23.00 0.98
N VAL A 729 20.73 -23.49 1.80
CA VAL A 729 20.81 -24.80 2.46
C VAL A 729 19.78 -25.72 1.82
N HIS A 730 20.21 -26.87 1.33
CA HIS A 730 19.32 -27.79 0.61
C HIS A 730 19.67 -29.26 0.85
N SER A 731 18.65 -30.10 0.92
CA SER A 731 18.79 -31.55 0.93
C SER A 731 18.33 -32.19 -0.38
N GLU A 732 17.36 -31.57 -1.04
CA GLU A 732 16.90 -31.96 -2.37
C GLU A 732 17.75 -31.31 -3.48
N PRO A 733 17.62 -31.76 -4.74
CA PRO A 733 18.29 -31.11 -5.86
C PRO A 733 17.89 -29.64 -5.99
N LEU A 734 18.87 -28.76 -6.27
CA LEU A 734 18.61 -27.37 -6.58
C LEU A 734 17.85 -27.24 -7.92
N PRO A 735 17.03 -26.18 -8.10
CA PRO A 735 16.53 -25.80 -9.42
C PRO A 735 17.68 -25.67 -10.42
N GLU A 736 17.47 -26.08 -11.67
CA GLU A 736 18.55 -26.07 -12.70
C GLU A 736 19.19 -24.68 -12.88
N SER A 737 18.42 -23.62 -12.67
CA SER A 737 18.86 -22.23 -12.76
C SER A 737 19.75 -21.77 -11.60
N LEU A 738 19.84 -22.56 -10.52
CA LEU A 738 20.65 -22.31 -9.33
C LEU A 738 21.87 -23.25 -9.23
N LEU A 739 22.11 -24.10 -10.23
CA LEU A 739 23.25 -25.03 -10.19
C LEU A 739 24.58 -24.24 -10.20
N PRO A 740 25.49 -24.51 -9.23
CA PRO A 740 26.74 -23.78 -9.09
C PRO A 740 27.60 -23.72 -10.36
N ASP A 741 27.62 -24.79 -11.15
CA ASP A 741 28.40 -24.89 -12.39
C ASP A 741 27.93 -23.93 -13.51
N ARG A 742 26.70 -23.39 -13.40
CA ARG A 742 26.17 -22.35 -14.29
C ARG A 742 26.31 -20.93 -13.74
N VAL A 743 26.64 -20.81 -12.46
CA VAL A 743 26.89 -19.55 -11.75
C VAL A 743 28.41 -19.42 -11.62
N VAL A 744 29.08 -19.01 -12.69
CA VAL A 744 30.55 -18.88 -12.69
C VAL A 744 30.96 -17.75 -11.76
N ALA A 745 31.68 -18.07 -10.68
CA ALA A 745 32.62 -17.15 -10.07
C ALA A 745 33.73 -16.88 -11.11
N PRO A 746 34.08 -15.63 -11.45
CA PRO A 746 35.24 -15.39 -12.29
C PRO A 746 36.45 -16.02 -11.59
N ALA A 747 37.20 -16.84 -12.35
CA ALA A 747 38.40 -17.47 -11.85
C ALA A 747 39.35 -16.39 -11.31
N SER A 748 39.69 -16.53 -10.03
CA SER A 748 40.62 -15.67 -9.27
C SER A 748 41.96 -15.47 -9.95
#